data_AF-A0AAV9QHR9-F1
#
_entry.id   AF-A0AAV9QHR9-F1
#
_cell.length_a   1.000
_cell.length_b   1.000
_cell.length_c   1.000
_cell.angle_alpha   90.00
_cell.angle_beta   90.00
_cell.angle_gamma   90.00
#
_symmetry.space_group_name_H-M   'P 1'
#
loop_
_entity.id
_entity.type
_entity.pdbx_description
1 polymer ?
#
loop_
_entity_poly.entity_id
_entity_poly.type
_entity_poly.pdbx_seq_one_letter_code
_entity_poly.pdbx_strand_id
1 'polypeptide(L)'
;MAGSQTPSGGDASSKSGKQKYSSRPSFKVGYQSRHAPVSSRQLTLPQSSLQGKINFLGSNIIAVDNFGGSGPPEVTGHGTSSGPSDPPTFVINTPNNMKSRRKRRNPTRPRGLPKPNEAAGQQAFDGASRKRPRPVFRASRPLKNSDQINSDVWQIILGYCEPKQLLEAKTMSREFYRLLSDRAGIWKESRINHFGPDMPECPPSLTEQQYAYLLAGRGCQNPTCPRDQTFRVSWVFQARLCSECFKQKTIRVDDLPAHRRYLIVADESRFSPADDSPLWRAFLSDLLPQAKSDGRRYGGPRAVDDAANNWYRANLRQFVFLKSAYQRLESEYLELRRSNPSNAVVKDWLERTHQKTMKFMIEVADFENWYTNLPQPNQNFYQARADYFEERAAQLSPPMERPVLWNMAAFRRVLKVQTRPTERSWQMLKDKILPYRTQAEQVHEYHILMRITSPPGLTYADLSLYDPQSLPSAPMLERFKRLKQRRSGRKRLLPSFVPEQEFVLALANKELDRCMEAGVADEDLLLLTLKNVFDTYAQLKDRPTGLNFDGTRGPYCLSLDDARMIVEDVIETKVDRLSQRGSIVFSNLRCRGCRRRDFTKTWHFTDAFEHILKAHASLVGEGMEFWQFAVPFTRDKPEWFPGRPEHKSEDQFPWYTLPWPRCLPLVPVHQEPWKLDDWHPAVTQPFVQLEKPPTISAFEGRRPRPRSFYDADFVGNIRFAAQTLKGVWLDELCQMKIALKYAMALCLPGSLTEPPVEIFTRGLAEIELVNPAIDLQFRCGICIQEGKVHHNARQVKYRIPIGDLLTHWEEKHKECGFGWSEVMHLPSDSEVLLLINKADEKVQEEKEEARQREASQGDNIRKRPKLKNSVVMHARMARDAFDELFPPVSGSLLPTRMEM
;
A
#
# COMPACT_ATOMS: atom_id res chain seq x y z
N MET A 1 -11.29 64.76 14.15
CA MET A 1 -9.96 65.35 14.38
C MET A 1 -9.06 64.18 14.77
N ALA A 2 -8.09 63.78 13.93
CA ALA A 2 -6.82 64.45 13.66
C ALA A 2 -5.85 64.30 14.86
N GLY A 3 -4.69 63.65 14.72
CA GLY A 3 -4.15 63.05 13.49
C GLY A 3 -2.93 62.14 13.71
N SER A 4 -2.39 61.64 12.61
CA SER A 4 -1.22 60.74 12.54
C SER A 4 0.09 61.54 12.43
N GLN A 5 1.22 60.98 12.90
CA GLN A 5 2.40 60.68 12.07
C GLN A 5 3.58 60.08 12.87
N THR A 6 4.47 59.40 12.14
CA THR A 6 5.77 58.86 12.57
C THR A 6 6.90 59.87 12.24
N PRO A 7 8.15 59.71 12.74
CA PRO A 7 9.14 58.89 12.01
C PRO A 7 10.19 58.14 12.87
N SER A 8 11.16 57.53 12.18
CA SER A 8 12.17 56.54 12.58
C SER A 8 13.48 57.05 13.22
N GLY A 9 14.18 56.16 13.93
CA GLY A 9 15.62 55.91 13.68
C GLY A 9 16.58 55.84 14.89
N GLY A 10 17.58 54.93 14.84
CA GLY A 10 18.82 55.00 15.63
C GLY A 10 19.14 53.80 16.55
N ASP A 11 20.11 52.96 16.17
CA ASP A 11 20.56 51.77 16.92
C ASP A 11 21.40 52.04 18.18
N ALA A 12 21.30 51.15 19.18
CA ALA A 12 22.39 50.82 20.12
C ALA A 12 22.26 49.38 20.65
N SER A 13 23.35 48.59 20.59
CA SER A 13 23.33 47.12 20.77
C SER A 13 23.89 46.65 22.12
N SER A 14 23.25 45.65 22.77
CA SER A 14 23.74 44.26 22.75
C SER A 14 23.39 43.39 23.98
N LYS A 15 23.19 42.08 23.72
CA LYS A 15 23.28 40.91 24.65
C LYS A 15 22.21 40.84 25.77
N SER A 16 21.83 39.67 26.30
CA SER A 16 22.30 38.29 26.06
C SER A 16 21.12 37.28 25.99
N GLY A 17 21.08 36.42 24.98
CA GLY A 17 20.07 35.36 24.86
C GLY A 17 20.39 34.11 25.70
N LYS A 18 19.37 33.49 26.31
CA LYS A 18 19.49 32.17 26.98
C LYS A 18 19.25 31.04 25.99
N GLN A 19 20.15 30.04 25.98
CA GLN A 19 20.10 28.91 25.04
C GLN A 19 18.89 28.00 25.30
N LYS A 20 18.13 27.68 24.25
CA LYS A 20 17.18 26.55 24.26
C LYS A 20 17.92 25.25 23.93
N TYR A 21 17.83 24.25 24.81
CA TYR A 21 18.50 22.96 24.61
C TYR A 21 17.92 22.21 23.40
N SER A 22 18.79 21.88 22.44
CA SER A 22 18.46 21.12 21.23
C SER A 22 18.78 19.64 21.38
N SER A 23 17.76 18.76 21.32
CA SER A 23 17.82 17.47 20.62
C SER A 23 16.55 16.62 20.86
N ARG A 24 15.63 16.58 19.89
CA ARG A 24 14.69 15.45 19.74
C ARG A 24 15.19 14.58 18.58
N PRO A 25 15.50 13.29 18.78
CA PRO A 25 15.89 12.41 17.68
C PRO A 25 14.67 12.13 16.79
N SER A 26 14.62 12.75 15.61
CA SER A 26 13.53 12.58 14.65
C SER A 26 13.63 11.23 13.94
N PHE A 27 12.98 10.20 14.49
CA PHE A 27 12.84 8.89 13.85
C PHE A 27 11.92 8.99 12.60
N LYS A 28 12.46 9.46 11.47
CA LYS A 28 11.81 9.35 10.16
C LYS A 28 11.75 7.88 9.75
N VAL A 29 10.62 7.22 9.99
CA VAL A 29 10.33 5.88 9.48
C VAL A 29 10.15 5.97 7.96
N GLY A 30 11.19 5.58 7.21
CA GLY A 30 11.16 5.57 5.75
C GLY A 30 10.23 4.48 5.21
N TYR A 31 8.97 4.82 4.94
CA TYR A 31 7.99 3.85 4.45
C TYR A 31 8.09 3.65 2.94
N GLN A 32 8.14 2.38 2.50
CA GLN A 32 8.25 2.02 1.09
C GLN A 32 6.89 2.23 0.39
N SER A 33 6.90 2.89 -0.78
CA SER A 33 5.68 3.16 -1.54
C SER A 33 4.91 1.86 -1.87
N ARG A 34 3.57 1.94 -1.74
CA ARG A 34 2.64 0.86 -2.07
C ARG A 34 1.64 1.28 -3.16
N HIS A 35 2.09 1.77 -4.31
CA HIS A 35 1.22 1.82 -5.50
C HIS A 35 0.92 0.39 -5.95
N ALA A 36 -0.22 -0.14 -5.52
CA ALA A 36 -0.75 -1.45 -5.91
C ALA A 36 -2.13 -1.27 -6.55
N PRO A 37 -2.33 -1.69 -7.82
CA PRO A 37 -3.67 -1.78 -8.38
C PRO A 37 -4.45 -2.87 -7.65
N VAL A 38 -5.72 -2.60 -7.34
CA VAL A 38 -6.59 -3.55 -6.64
C VAL A 38 -7.05 -4.62 -7.63
N SER A 39 -6.51 -5.84 -7.49
CA SER A 39 -6.94 -7.00 -8.26
C SER A 39 -7.29 -8.16 -7.32
N SER A 40 -8.53 -8.18 -6.86
CA SER A 40 -9.13 -9.28 -6.09
C SER A 40 -10.35 -9.82 -6.85
N ARG A 41 -10.13 -10.79 -7.74
CA ARG A 41 -11.22 -11.50 -8.44
C ARG A 41 -11.86 -12.51 -7.47
N GLN A 42 -13.02 -12.16 -6.90
CA GLN A 42 -14.01 -13.15 -6.46
C GLN A 42 -15.06 -13.26 -7.56
N LEU A 43 -15.19 -14.45 -8.15
CA LEU A 43 -16.25 -14.79 -9.09
C LEU A 43 -17.43 -15.35 -8.30
N THR A 44 -18.31 -14.48 -7.81
CA THR A 44 -19.68 -14.86 -7.46
C THR A 44 -20.46 -15.01 -8.76
N LEU A 45 -20.60 -16.24 -9.25
CA LEU A 45 -21.56 -16.56 -10.31
C LEU A 45 -22.98 -16.35 -9.78
N PRO A 46 -23.92 -15.84 -10.57
CA PRO A 46 -25.31 -15.72 -10.16
C PRO A 46 -25.95 -17.11 -10.04
N GLN A 47 -26.53 -17.43 -8.89
CA GLN A 47 -27.44 -18.56 -8.79
C GLN A 47 -28.76 -18.17 -9.48
N SER A 48 -29.08 -18.84 -10.59
CA SER A 48 -30.41 -18.79 -11.19
C SER A 48 -31.42 -19.50 -10.29
N SER A 49 -32.55 -18.86 -10.05
CA SER A 49 -33.65 -19.43 -9.26
C SER A 49 -34.45 -20.43 -10.09
N LEU A 50 -34.26 -21.73 -9.83
CA LEU A 50 -35.16 -22.79 -10.30
C LEU A 50 -35.56 -23.69 -9.13
N GLN A 51 -36.87 -23.84 -8.94
CA GLN A 51 -37.45 -24.74 -7.95
C GLN A 51 -37.49 -26.16 -8.55
N GLY A 52 -36.94 -27.15 -7.83
CA GLY A 52 -36.90 -28.54 -8.26
C GLY A 52 -36.98 -29.49 -7.07
N LYS A 53 -37.79 -30.55 -7.17
CA LYS A 53 -38.18 -31.41 -6.04
C LYS A 53 -37.39 -32.73 -5.97
N ILE A 54 -36.85 -33.01 -4.78
CA ILE A 54 -37.03 -34.27 -4.01
C ILE A 54 -36.33 -35.58 -4.47
N ASN A 55 -35.74 -36.25 -3.45
CA ASN A 55 -35.50 -37.71 -3.26
C ASN A 55 -34.14 -38.39 -3.52
N PHE A 56 -34.08 -39.62 -2.99
CA PHE A 56 -32.96 -40.38 -2.40
C PHE A 56 -32.53 -41.59 -3.24
N LEU A 57 -31.58 -42.37 -2.68
CA LEU A 57 -31.07 -43.71 -3.08
C LEU A 57 -29.88 -43.67 -4.08
N GLY A 58 -28.92 -44.59 -4.02
CA GLY A 58 -28.66 -45.62 -2.99
C GLY A 58 -27.90 -46.86 -3.50
N SER A 59 -27.27 -47.59 -2.57
CA SER A 59 -26.67 -48.95 -2.72
C SER A 59 -25.26 -49.09 -3.31
N ASN A 60 -24.60 -50.19 -2.90
CA ASN A 60 -23.20 -50.59 -3.14
C ASN A 60 -23.14 -51.92 -3.96
N ILE A 61 -22.05 -52.71 -3.77
CA ILE A 61 -21.83 -54.14 -4.14
C ILE A 61 -21.72 -54.40 -5.66
N ILE A 62 -20.91 -55.32 -6.23
CA ILE A 62 -20.09 -56.48 -5.76
C ILE A 62 -18.73 -56.40 -6.51
N ALA A 63 -17.53 -56.56 -5.91
CA ALA A 63 -16.67 -57.77 -5.79
C ALA A 63 -16.70 -58.74 -7.02
N VAL A 64 -15.66 -59.55 -7.35
CA VAL A 64 -15.06 -60.69 -6.62
C VAL A 64 -13.84 -61.23 -7.44
N ASP A 65 -12.72 -61.59 -6.78
CA ASP A 65 -11.73 -62.67 -7.04
C ASP A 65 -11.15 -63.00 -8.46
N ASN A 66 -10.09 -63.81 -8.67
CA ASN A 66 -8.85 -64.17 -7.94
C ASN A 66 -7.87 -64.90 -8.90
N PHE A 67 -6.62 -65.13 -8.44
CA PHE A 67 -5.61 -66.09 -8.95
C PHE A 67 -5.01 -65.87 -10.37
N GLY A 68 -3.74 -66.21 -10.61
CA GLY A 68 -2.69 -66.65 -9.67
C GLY A 68 -1.48 -67.30 -10.35
N GLY A 69 -0.29 -67.11 -9.77
CA GLY A 69 0.96 -67.76 -10.19
C GLY A 69 1.61 -67.23 -11.48
N SER A 70 2.84 -67.61 -11.84
CA SER A 70 3.89 -68.24 -11.01
C SER A 70 5.24 -68.28 -11.75
N GLY A 71 6.32 -67.87 -11.08
CA GLY A 71 7.66 -68.45 -11.30
C GLY A 71 8.66 -67.69 -12.21
N PRO A 72 9.94 -68.13 -12.19
CA PRO A 72 11.12 -67.34 -12.61
C PRO A 72 11.88 -68.08 -13.79
N PRO A 73 13.16 -67.82 -14.17
CA PRO A 73 14.19 -67.03 -13.48
C PRO A 73 15.17 -66.17 -14.31
N GLU A 74 16.08 -65.58 -13.53
CA GLU A 74 17.41 -65.02 -13.79
C GLU A 74 18.11 -65.32 -15.14
N VAL A 75 18.74 -64.27 -15.69
CA VAL A 75 20.13 -64.35 -16.19
C VAL A 75 20.91 -63.13 -15.70
N THR A 76 22.14 -63.34 -15.23
CA THR A 76 23.05 -62.31 -14.70
C THR A 76 23.87 -61.61 -15.80
N GLY A 77 24.21 -60.33 -15.62
CA GLY A 77 25.09 -59.59 -16.55
C GLY A 77 25.65 -58.29 -15.97
N HIS A 78 26.94 -58.27 -15.63
CA HIS A 78 27.60 -57.16 -14.93
C HIS A 78 27.65 -55.85 -15.74
N GLY A 79 27.33 -54.73 -15.08
CA GLY A 79 27.70 -53.36 -15.50
C GLY A 79 28.65 -52.73 -14.48
N THR A 80 29.75 -52.13 -14.94
CA THR A 80 30.82 -51.62 -14.07
C THR A 80 30.52 -50.28 -13.40
N SER A 81 31.11 -50.09 -12.21
CA SER A 81 30.97 -48.88 -11.41
C SER A 81 31.67 -47.65 -12.00
N SER A 82 30.99 -46.51 -12.00
CA SER A 82 31.62 -45.18 -12.02
C SER A 82 31.17 -44.38 -10.78
N GLY A 83 32.05 -43.51 -10.27
CA GLY A 83 31.86 -42.82 -8.99
C GLY A 83 30.85 -41.64 -9.05
N PRO A 84 30.41 -41.15 -7.87
CA PRO A 84 29.43 -40.07 -7.79
C PRO A 84 30.00 -38.72 -8.25
N SER A 85 29.17 -37.91 -8.89
CA SER A 85 29.45 -36.50 -9.21
C SER A 85 28.91 -35.57 -8.12
N ASP A 86 29.76 -34.65 -7.65
CA ASP A 86 29.44 -33.75 -6.53
C ASP A 86 28.33 -32.71 -6.82
N PRO A 87 27.53 -32.33 -5.80
CA PRO A 87 26.52 -31.28 -5.92
C PRO A 87 27.13 -29.86 -6.01
N PRO A 88 26.43 -28.89 -6.63
CA PRO A 88 27.02 -27.61 -7.02
C PRO A 88 27.27 -26.64 -5.85
N THR A 89 28.54 -26.28 -5.63
CA THR A 89 28.95 -25.23 -4.68
C THR A 89 28.76 -23.83 -5.27
N PHE A 90 28.06 -22.94 -4.54
CA PHE A 90 27.97 -21.52 -4.91
C PHE A 90 29.29 -20.78 -4.64
N VAL A 91 29.92 -20.24 -5.68
CA VAL A 91 31.12 -19.39 -5.55
C VAL A 91 30.76 -18.06 -4.90
N ILE A 92 31.18 -17.87 -3.65
CA ILE A 92 31.11 -16.59 -2.95
C ILE A 92 32.40 -15.80 -3.22
N ASN A 93 32.27 -14.58 -3.74
CA ASN A 93 33.41 -13.70 -3.99
C ASN A 93 34.13 -13.31 -2.69
N THR A 94 35.30 -13.90 -2.45
CA THR A 94 36.30 -13.39 -1.50
C THR A 94 37.07 -12.20 -2.12
N PRO A 95 37.65 -11.28 -1.33
CA PRO A 95 38.22 -10.02 -1.84
C PRO A 95 39.62 -10.18 -2.47
N ASN A 96 39.85 -11.24 -3.25
CA ASN A 96 41.18 -11.70 -3.67
C ASN A 96 41.59 -11.35 -5.12
N ASN A 97 40.85 -10.49 -5.84
CA ASN A 97 41.14 -10.18 -7.25
C ASN A 97 41.39 -8.69 -7.58
N MET A 98 41.93 -7.92 -6.62
CA MET A 98 42.66 -6.69 -6.95
C MET A 98 44.09 -7.04 -7.35
N LYS A 99 44.31 -7.35 -8.63
CA LYS A 99 45.66 -7.60 -9.18
C LYS A 99 46.56 -6.36 -9.02
N SER A 100 47.83 -6.61 -8.75
CA SER A 100 48.79 -5.60 -8.32
C SER A 100 49.15 -4.58 -9.40
N ARG A 101 48.98 -3.28 -9.12
CA ARG A 101 49.72 -2.22 -9.82
C ARG A 101 51.02 -1.94 -9.05
N ARG A 102 52.15 -2.42 -9.58
CA ARG A 102 53.49 -2.24 -9.00
C ARG A 102 53.77 -0.76 -8.69
N LYS A 103 54.03 -0.41 -7.43
CA LYS A 103 54.89 0.72 -7.06
C LYS A 103 56.16 0.18 -6.41
N ARG A 104 57.32 0.66 -6.88
CA ARG A 104 58.65 0.23 -6.40
C ARG A 104 58.84 0.64 -4.93
N ARG A 105 59.49 -0.23 -4.14
CA ARG A 105 60.30 0.21 -3.00
C ARG A 105 61.59 0.84 -3.54
N ASN A 106 62.11 1.87 -2.86
CA ASN A 106 63.42 1.77 -2.19
C ASN A 106 63.62 2.93 -1.18
N PRO A 107 64.60 2.83 -0.26
CA PRO A 107 64.42 3.37 1.10
C PRO A 107 65.49 4.39 1.53
N THR A 108 65.29 4.99 2.71
CA THR A 108 66.42 5.43 3.56
C THR A 108 66.18 5.06 5.03
N ARG A 109 67.27 4.84 5.76
CA ARG A 109 67.44 4.51 7.20
C ARG A 109 67.46 5.80 8.06
N PRO A 110 67.67 5.77 9.40
CA PRO A 110 67.93 4.64 10.31
C PRO A 110 67.02 4.57 11.58
N ARG A 111 67.27 3.56 12.43
CA ARG A 111 66.88 3.55 13.85
C ARG A 111 67.90 4.35 14.68
N GLY A 112 67.45 4.99 15.76
CA GLY A 112 68.27 5.34 16.93
C GLY A 112 67.71 4.65 18.19
N LEU A 113 68.58 4.32 19.15
CA LEU A 113 68.24 3.64 20.41
C LEU A 113 68.24 4.63 21.61
N PRO A 114 67.66 4.28 22.77
CA PRO A 114 67.21 5.26 23.77
C PRO A 114 68.27 5.66 24.79
N LYS A 115 67.96 6.68 25.60
CA LYS A 115 68.59 6.98 26.89
C LYS A 115 67.53 7.26 27.98
N PRO A 116 67.85 7.05 29.27
CA PRO A 116 66.88 7.02 30.36
C PRO A 116 66.63 8.40 31.00
N ASN A 117 65.54 8.50 31.77
CA ASN A 117 65.35 9.55 32.77
C ASN A 117 65.25 8.92 34.16
N GLU A 118 66.22 9.22 35.03
CA GLU A 118 66.06 9.19 36.47
C GLU A 118 66.08 10.63 36.99
N ALA A 119 65.04 11.04 37.72
CA ALA A 119 65.06 12.12 38.72
C ALA A 119 63.71 12.14 39.44
N ALA A 120 63.72 12.32 40.76
CA ALA A 120 62.49 12.47 41.54
C ALA A 120 61.96 13.92 41.48
N GLY A 121 60.65 14.07 41.66
CA GLY A 121 59.96 15.36 41.75
C GLY A 121 58.58 15.17 42.35
N GLN A 122 58.49 15.20 43.69
CA GLN A 122 57.26 14.90 44.43
C GLN A 122 56.32 16.11 44.44
N GLN A 123 55.02 15.88 44.22
CA GLN A 123 53.96 16.63 44.89
C GLN A 123 52.64 15.85 44.92
N ALA A 124 52.11 15.66 46.12
CA ALA A 124 50.74 15.26 46.44
C ALA A 124 50.18 16.33 47.40
N PHE A 125 48.88 16.49 47.69
CA PHE A 125 47.65 15.72 47.37
C PHE A 125 46.53 16.71 46.93
N ASP A 126 45.28 16.36 46.57
CA ASP A 126 44.63 15.05 46.45
C ASP A 126 43.87 14.89 45.10
N GLY A 127 42.54 14.86 44.91
CA GLY A 127 41.39 15.06 45.82
C GLY A 127 40.02 14.72 45.24
N ALA A 128 39.91 13.69 44.38
CA ALA A 128 38.62 13.23 43.85
C ALA A 128 38.65 11.79 43.31
N SER A 129 37.74 10.95 43.81
CA SER A 129 37.53 9.57 43.32
C SER A 129 36.98 9.55 41.89
N ARG A 130 37.87 9.59 40.89
CA ARG A 130 37.55 9.30 39.49
C ARG A 130 37.21 7.81 39.35
N LYS A 131 35.93 7.48 39.55
CA LYS A 131 35.33 6.17 39.23
C LYS A 131 35.88 5.69 37.88
N ARG A 132 36.62 4.56 37.86
CA ARG A 132 37.19 3.99 36.63
C ARG A 132 36.06 3.89 35.60
N PRO A 133 36.17 4.52 34.41
CA PRO A 133 35.13 4.41 33.41
C PRO A 133 34.99 2.93 33.03
N ARG A 134 33.76 2.40 33.08
CA ARG A 134 33.48 1.02 32.61
C ARG A 134 34.07 0.87 31.20
N PRO A 135 34.79 -0.22 30.90
CA PRO A 135 35.50 -0.35 29.63
C PRO A 135 34.52 -0.34 28.46
N VAL A 136 34.40 0.82 27.81
CA VAL A 136 33.56 0.98 26.62
C VAL A 136 34.28 0.29 25.47
N PHE A 137 33.74 -0.84 25.01
CA PHE A 137 34.21 -1.53 23.82
C PHE A 137 34.23 -0.58 22.61
N ARG A 138 35.42 -0.32 22.06
CA ARG A 138 35.60 0.52 20.86
C ARG A 138 36.16 -0.33 19.74
N ALA A 139 35.54 -0.29 18.56
CA ALA A 139 36.01 -1.02 17.38
C ALA A 139 37.44 -0.66 16.90
N SER A 140 38.03 0.43 17.42
CA SER A 140 39.44 0.80 17.19
C SER A 140 40.45 0.06 18.09
N ARG A 141 39.97 -0.67 19.10
CA ARG A 141 40.73 -1.65 19.88
C ARG A 141 39.83 -2.86 20.11
N PRO A 142 39.75 -3.82 19.17
CA PRO A 142 39.22 -5.13 19.52
C PRO A 142 40.00 -5.68 20.72
N LEU A 143 39.37 -6.58 21.48
CA LEU A 143 40.13 -7.48 22.33
C LEU A 143 41.20 -8.12 21.43
N LYS A 144 42.46 -8.17 21.90
CA LYS A 144 43.28 -9.30 21.51
C LYS A 144 42.49 -10.52 21.98
N ASN A 145 42.13 -11.43 21.08
CA ASN A 145 41.88 -12.81 21.49
C ASN A 145 43.19 -13.23 22.13
N SER A 146 43.21 -13.27 23.46
CA SER A 146 44.45 -13.41 24.21
C SER A 146 45.10 -14.72 23.85
N ASP A 147 46.42 -14.72 23.71
CA ASP A 147 47.27 -15.89 23.45
C ASP A 147 47.23 -16.94 24.60
N GLN A 148 46.25 -16.79 25.52
CA GLN A 148 46.01 -17.46 26.79
C GLN A 148 44.62 -18.15 26.83
N ILE A 149 43.72 -17.93 25.86
CA ILE A 149 42.39 -18.58 25.82
C ILE A 149 42.32 -19.46 24.57
N ASN A 150 42.19 -20.77 24.78
CA ASN A 150 42.12 -21.77 23.72
C ASN A 150 40.78 -21.71 22.94
N SER A 151 40.79 -22.26 21.73
CA SER A 151 39.71 -22.22 20.75
C SER A 151 38.47 -23.04 21.11
N ASP A 152 38.61 -23.97 22.05
CA ASP A 152 37.56 -24.77 22.69
C ASP A 152 36.67 -23.92 23.61
N VAL A 153 37.26 -23.11 24.50
CA VAL A 153 36.54 -22.18 25.37
C VAL A 153 35.74 -21.17 24.55
N TRP A 154 36.33 -20.66 23.45
CA TRP A 154 35.61 -19.79 22.52
C TRP A 154 34.49 -20.51 21.77
N GLN A 155 34.65 -21.79 21.40
CA GLN A 155 33.55 -22.58 20.84
C GLN A 155 32.39 -22.68 21.81
N ILE A 156 32.63 -23.06 23.07
CA ILE A 156 31.58 -23.19 24.10
C ILE A 156 30.87 -21.85 24.33
N ILE A 157 31.62 -20.75 24.51
CA ILE A 157 31.04 -19.40 24.71
C ILE A 157 30.14 -19.01 23.52
N LEU A 158 30.62 -19.22 22.29
CA LEU A 158 29.87 -18.86 21.09
C LEU A 158 28.66 -19.81 20.86
N GLY A 159 28.75 -21.07 21.31
CA GLY A 159 27.64 -22.03 21.32
C GLY A 159 26.49 -21.64 22.26
N TYR A 160 26.72 -20.75 23.23
CA TYR A 160 25.67 -20.15 24.08
C TYR A 160 25.26 -18.72 23.69
N CYS A 161 25.93 -18.10 22.71
CA CYS A 161 25.52 -16.79 22.19
C CYS A 161 24.28 -16.90 21.30
N GLU A 162 23.49 -15.82 21.18
CA GLU A 162 22.40 -15.76 20.21
C GLU A 162 22.94 -15.88 18.77
N PRO A 163 22.27 -16.59 17.84
CA PRO A 163 22.74 -16.69 16.44
C PRO A 163 22.94 -15.33 15.75
N LYS A 164 22.20 -14.30 16.18
CA LYS A 164 22.41 -12.90 15.74
C LYS A 164 23.79 -12.36 16.14
N GLN A 165 24.23 -12.64 17.36
CA GLN A 165 25.50 -12.15 17.90
C GLN A 165 26.68 -12.83 17.19
N LEU A 166 26.55 -14.10 16.79
CA LEU A 166 27.55 -14.79 15.98
C LEU A 166 27.75 -14.16 14.59
N LEU A 167 26.66 -13.74 13.94
CA LEU A 167 26.71 -13.01 12.67
C LEU A 167 27.43 -11.65 12.80
N GLU A 168 27.24 -10.97 13.93
CA GLU A 168 27.94 -9.72 14.25
C GLU A 168 29.43 -9.99 14.58
N ALA A 169 29.73 -10.99 15.42
CA ALA A 169 31.08 -11.40 15.80
C ALA A 169 31.96 -11.81 14.60
N LYS A 170 31.37 -12.48 13.60
CA LYS A 170 32.01 -12.83 12.32
C LYS A 170 32.49 -11.61 11.52
N THR A 171 32.04 -10.40 11.85
CA THR A 171 32.53 -9.13 11.27
C THR A 171 33.51 -8.36 12.17
N MET A 172 33.68 -8.77 13.43
CA MET A 172 34.44 -8.02 14.45
C MET A 172 35.92 -8.42 14.56
N SER A 173 36.26 -9.69 14.31
CA SER A 173 37.66 -10.16 14.30
C SER A 173 37.89 -11.20 13.19
N ARG A 174 39.15 -11.36 12.76
CA ARG A 174 39.52 -12.37 11.75
C ARG A 174 39.55 -13.78 12.34
N GLU A 175 39.77 -13.83 13.65
CA GLU A 175 39.92 -15.00 14.48
C GLU A 175 38.55 -15.65 14.70
N PHE A 176 37.52 -14.86 15.06
CA PHE A 176 36.13 -15.33 15.05
C PHE A 176 35.62 -15.57 13.62
N TYR A 177 36.05 -14.81 12.61
CA TYR A 177 35.71 -15.13 11.23
C TYR A 177 36.16 -16.54 10.82
N ARG A 178 37.39 -16.95 11.17
CA ARG A 178 37.90 -18.31 10.97
C ARG A 178 37.11 -19.33 11.79
N LEU A 179 37.09 -19.18 13.12
CA LEU A 179 36.42 -20.11 14.03
C LEU A 179 34.94 -20.37 13.64
N LEU A 180 34.20 -19.33 13.26
CA LEU A 180 32.80 -19.39 12.82
C LEU A 180 32.62 -19.69 11.31
N SER A 181 33.70 -19.93 10.56
CA SER A 181 33.67 -20.55 9.22
C SER A 181 34.01 -22.03 9.29
N ASP A 182 34.99 -22.37 10.12
CA ASP A 182 35.63 -23.67 10.13
C ASP A 182 34.87 -24.68 11.02
N ARG A 183 34.13 -24.21 12.05
CA ARG A 183 33.35 -25.07 12.95
C ARG A 183 31.84 -24.83 12.82
N ALA A 184 31.16 -25.73 12.11
CA ALA A 184 29.70 -25.71 11.99
C ALA A 184 28.96 -25.98 13.32
N GLY A 185 29.56 -26.76 14.23
CA GLY A 185 28.96 -27.13 15.53
C GLY A 185 28.51 -25.94 16.37
N ILE A 186 29.31 -24.86 16.42
CA ILE A 186 29.01 -23.62 17.14
C ILE A 186 27.64 -23.04 16.71
N TRP A 187 27.32 -23.12 15.42
CA TRP A 187 26.05 -22.62 14.89
C TRP A 187 24.87 -23.54 15.27
N LYS A 188 25.05 -24.87 15.26
CA LYS A 188 24.03 -25.83 15.72
C LYS A 188 23.75 -25.67 17.21
N GLU A 189 24.81 -25.62 18.03
CA GLU A 189 24.77 -25.34 19.47
C GLU A 189 24.02 -24.03 19.76
N SER A 190 24.43 -22.93 19.12
CA SER A 190 23.82 -21.59 19.27
C SER A 190 22.34 -21.54 18.87
N ARG A 191 21.93 -22.28 17.84
CA ARG A 191 20.50 -22.40 17.48
C ARG A 191 19.72 -23.14 18.56
N ILE A 192 20.17 -24.32 18.96
CA ILE A 192 19.45 -25.19 19.91
C ILE A 192 19.34 -24.51 21.28
N ASN A 193 20.42 -23.90 21.78
CA ASN A 193 20.44 -23.19 23.05
C ASN A 193 19.56 -21.92 23.07
N HIS A 194 19.22 -21.35 21.91
CA HIS A 194 18.42 -20.12 21.81
C HIS A 194 16.95 -20.34 21.42
N PHE A 195 16.67 -21.33 20.55
CA PHE A 195 15.33 -21.63 20.04
C PHE A 195 14.69 -22.88 20.67
N GLY A 196 15.43 -23.65 21.46
CA GLY A 196 14.98 -24.89 22.11
C GLY A 196 15.36 -26.17 21.34
N PRO A 197 15.22 -27.35 21.99
CA PRO A 197 15.50 -28.64 21.38
C PRO A 197 14.49 -29.00 20.28
N ASP A 198 13.25 -28.51 20.39
CA ASP A 198 12.15 -28.75 19.43
C ASP A 198 12.32 -27.95 18.11
N MET A 199 13.50 -27.35 17.89
CA MET A 199 13.82 -26.65 16.65
C MET A 199 14.14 -27.64 15.52
N PRO A 200 13.50 -27.52 14.34
CA PRO A 200 13.84 -28.34 13.19
C PRO A 200 15.32 -28.30 12.80
N GLU A 201 15.83 -29.44 12.34
CA GLU A 201 17.20 -29.62 11.87
C GLU A 201 17.55 -28.70 10.69
N CYS A 202 18.84 -28.54 10.39
CA CYS A 202 19.28 -27.76 9.23
C CYS A 202 18.93 -28.50 7.93
N PRO A 203 18.15 -27.91 7.00
CA PRO A 203 17.84 -28.56 5.73
C PRO A 203 19.13 -28.94 4.97
N PRO A 204 19.24 -30.13 4.35
CA PRO A 204 20.48 -30.58 3.70
C PRO A 204 20.99 -29.68 2.56
N SER A 205 20.15 -28.80 2.04
CA SER A 205 20.46 -27.76 1.05
C SER A 205 21.12 -26.49 1.64
N LEU A 206 21.28 -26.41 2.96
CA LEU A 206 21.84 -25.27 3.69
C LEU A 206 22.95 -25.70 4.64
N THR A 207 23.97 -24.86 4.78
CA THR A 207 24.89 -24.92 5.92
C THR A 207 24.25 -24.31 7.18
N GLU A 208 24.67 -24.76 8.35
CA GLU A 208 24.24 -24.21 9.64
C GLU A 208 24.39 -22.68 9.74
N GLN A 209 25.45 -22.11 9.15
CA GLN A 209 25.61 -20.64 9.07
C GLN A 209 24.54 -19.98 8.18
N GLN A 210 24.23 -20.57 7.01
CA GLN A 210 23.18 -20.02 6.12
C GLN A 210 21.81 -20.11 6.79
N TYR A 211 21.52 -21.21 7.48
CA TYR A 211 20.29 -21.39 8.25
C TYR A 211 20.17 -20.39 9.40
N ALA A 212 21.22 -20.20 10.20
CA ALA A 212 21.33 -19.13 11.20
C ALA A 212 21.13 -17.73 10.58
N TYR A 213 21.62 -17.48 9.36
CA TYR A 213 21.38 -16.23 8.64
C TYR A 213 19.93 -16.05 8.16
N LEU A 214 19.20 -17.13 7.85
CA LEU A 214 17.75 -17.08 7.57
C LEU A 214 16.92 -16.85 8.84
N LEU A 215 17.35 -17.40 9.98
CA LEU A 215 16.67 -17.20 11.26
C LEU A 215 16.88 -15.77 11.80
N ALA A 216 18.14 -15.41 12.09
CA ALA A 216 18.49 -14.22 12.86
C ALA A 216 19.03 -13.03 12.02
N GLY A 217 19.38 -13.28 10.76
CA GLY A 217 19.94 -12.25 9.86
C GLY A 217 18.94 -11.17 9.42
N ARG A 218 19.42 -10.18 8.67
CA ARG A 218 18.61 -9.06 8.16
C ARG A 218 19.00 -8.72 6.72
N GLY A 219 18.06 -8.13 5.99
CA GLY A 219 18.29 -7.64 4.63
C GLY A 219 18.07 -8.67 3.52
N CYS A 220 17.99 -8.17 2.30
CA CYS A 220 17.75 -8.99 1.12
C CYS A 220 19.03 -9.73 0.71
N GLN A 221 18.98 -11.05 0.62
CA GLN A 221 20.12 -11.91 0.22
C GLN A 221 20.44 -11.86 -1.29
N ASN A 222 19.74 -11.06 -2.09
CA ASN A 222 20.10 -10.87 -3.49
C ASN A 222 21.35 -9.96 -3.57
N PRO A 223 22.50 -10.41 -4.12
CA PRO A 223 23.78 -9.69 -3.98
C PRO A 223 23.80 -8.25 -4.51
N THR A 224 22.93 -7.93 -5.47
CA THR A 224 22.78 -6.58 -6.06
C THR A 224 21.76 -5.70 -5.34
N CYS A 225 21.13 -6.16 -4.25
CA CYS A 225 20.03 -5.46 -3.58
C CYS A 225 20.46 -4.77 -2.27
N PRO A 226 20.43 -3.42 -2.18
CA PRO A 226 20.82 -2.69 -0.97
C PRO A 226 19.69 -2.58 0.08
N ARG A 227 18.65 -3.43 0.06
CA ARG A 227 17.53 -3.36 1.02
C ARG A 227 17.82 -4.16 2.30
N ASP A 228 18.39 -3.47 3.29
CA ASP A 228 18.67 -3.92 4.66
C ASP A 228 17.41 -4.22 5.49
N GLN A 229 16.33 -3.45 5.31
CA GLN A 229 15.06 -3.63 6.03
C GLN A 229 14.17 -4.72 5.41
N THR A 230 14.73 -5.91 5.19
CA THR A 230 13.99 -7.11 4.80
C THR A 230 14.03 -8.12 5.95
N PHE A 231 12.86 -8.61 6.37
CA PHE A 231 12.72 -9.52 7.53
C PHE A 231 12.04 -10.85 7.19
N ARG A 232 10.99 -10.87 6.34
CA ARG A 232 10.32 -12.12 5.97
C ARG A 232 11.23 -13.01 5.11
N VAL A 233 11.46 -14.24 5.56
CA VAL A 233 12.05 -15.33 4.77
C VAL A 233 10.97 -15.95 3.88
N SER A 234 11.36 -16.41 2.70
CA SER A 234 10.57 -17.35 1.90
C SER A 234 11.19 -18.73 2.06
N TRP A 235 10.60 -19.58 2.90
CA TRP A 235 11.19 -20.89 3.25
C TRP A 235 11.18 -21.85 2.05
N VAL A 236 10.13 -21.83 1.22
CA VAL A 236 10.05 -22.52 -0.09
C VAL A 236 11.25 -22.20 -1.00
N PHE A 237 11.83 -21.00 -0.88
CA PHE A 237 12.97 -20.55 -1.69
C PHE A 237 14.27 -20.39 -0.88
N GLN A 238 14.25 -20.81 0.41
CA GLN A 238 15.34 -20.68 1.38
C GLN A 238 16.04 -19.31 1.37
N ALA A 239 15.28 -18.22 1.18
CA ALA A 239 15.84 -16.90 0.91
C ALA A 239 15.00 -15.75 1.46
N ARG A 240 15.68 -14.75 2.02
CA ARG A 240 15.12 -13.45 2.41
C ARG A 240 15.17 -12.51 1.20
N LEU A 241 14.05 -12.34 0.51
CA LEU A 241 13.93 -11.46 -0.67
C LEU A 241 13.00 -10.27 -0.36
N CYS A 242 13.42 -9.07 -0.77
CA CYS A 242 12.51 -7.91 -0.78
C CYS A 242 11.50 -8.04 -1.94
N SER A 243 10.40 -7.26 -1.89
CA SER A 243 9.31 -7.33 -2.89
C SER A 243 9.78 -7.27 -4.35
N GLU A 244 10.80 -6.46 -4.64
CA GLU A 244 11.37 -6.31 -5.99
C GLU A 244 12.12 -7.55 -6.42
N CYS A 245 13.06 -8.01 -5.60
CA CYS A 245 13.88 -9.18 -5.93
C CYS A 245 13.05 -10.48 -5.88
N PHE A 246 11.94 -10.49 -5.15
CA PHE A 246 10.91 -11.52 -5.24
C PHE A 246 10.25 -11.47 -6.61
N LYS A 247 9.54 -10.39 -6.98
CA LYS A 247 8.89 -10.23 -8.31
C LYS A 247 9.85 -10.46 -9.49
N GLN A 248 11.12 -10.04 -9.35
CA GLN A 248 12.15 -10.24 -10.37
C GLN A 248 12.50 -11.73 -10.54
N LYS A 249 12.67 -12.49 -9.45
CA LYS A 249 13.11 -13.90 -9.49
C LYS A 249 11.99 -14.93 -9.57
N THR A 250 10.76 -14.58 -9.20
CA THR A 250 9.59 -15.47 -9.24
C THR A 250 8.75 -15.26 -10.50
N ILE A 251 8.01 -16.27 -10.93
CA ILE A 251 7.05 -16.22 -12.05
C ILE A 251 5.82 -17.10 -11.76
N ARG A 252 4.65 -16.79 -12.34
CA ARG A 252 3.46 -17.67 -12.34
C ARG A 252 3.42 -18.54 -13.61
N VAL A 253 2.63 -19.61 -13.60
CA VAL A 253 2.33 -20.39 -14.82
C VAL A 253 1.65 -19.51 -15.89
N ASP A 254 0.70 -18.68 -15.47
CA ASP A 254 -0.02 -17.72 -16.34
C ASP A 254 0.92 -16.69 -16.99
N ASP A 255 2.10 -16.42 -16.41
CA ASP A 255 3.10 -15.45 -16.90
C ASP A 255 4.15 -16.08 -17.84
N LEU A 256 4.19 -17.42 -17.99
CA LEU A 256 5.12 -18.11 -18.91
C LEU A 256 4.63 -17.99 -20.37
N PRO A 257 5.52 -17.78 -21.37
CA PRO A 257 5.14 -17.91 -22.78
C PRO A 257 4.53 -19.28 -23.09
N ALA A 258 3.51 -19.34 -23.96
CA ALA A 258 2.77 -20.58 -24.24
C ALA A 258 3.68 -21.74 -24.69
N HIS A 259 4.67 -21.46 -25.55
CA HIS A 259 5.65 -22.44 -26.04
C HIS A 259 6.59 -23.02 -24.95
N ARG A 260 6.55 -22.47 -23.72
CA ARG A 260 7.29 -22.96 -22.55
C ARG A 260 6.39 -23.62 -21.50
N ARG A 261 5.08 -23.79 -21.76
CA ARG A 261 4.14 -24.45 -20.84
C ARG A 261 4.10 -25.95 -21.09
N TYR A 262 5.24 -26.62 -20.88
CA TYR A 262 5.37 -28.06 -21.13
C TYR A 262 4.38 -28.89 -20.30
N LEU A 263 3.50 -29.58 -21.00
CA LEU A 263 2.65 -30.66 -20.49
C LEU A 263 3.41 -31.98 -20.65
N ILE A 264 3.48 -32.80 -19.61
CA ILE A 264 4.23 -34.05 -19.65
C ILE A 264 3.28 -35.18 -20.06
N VAL A 265 3.38 -35.62 -21.31
CA VAL A 265 2.58 -36.71 -21.91
C VAL A 265 3.43 -37.94 -22.19
N ALA A 266 2.84 -39.14 -22.15
CA ALA A 266 3.51 -40.34 -22.63
C ALA A 266 3.59 -40.34 -24.16
N ASP A 267 4.62 -40.96 -24.75
CA ASP A 267 4.75 -41.03 -26.20
C ASP A 267 3.83 -42.13 -26.76
N GLU A 268 2.77 -41.71 -27.44
CA GLU A 268 1.68 -42.56 -27.97
C GLU A 268 2.13 -43.54 -29.08
N SER A 269 3.33 -43.37 -29.62
CA SER A 269 3.85 -44.12 -30.77
C SER A 269 4.41 -45.52 -30.47
N ARG A 270 4.43 -45.95 -29.20
CA ARG A 270 4.90 -47.28 -28.80
C ARG A 270 3.82 -48.00 -28.00
N PHE A 271 3.24 -49.05 -28.58
CA PHE A 271 2.19 -49.85 -27.96
C PHE A 271 2.63 -50.45 -26.62
N SER A 272 2.09 -49.90 -25.54
CA SER A 272 1.97 -50.52 -24.22
C SER A 272 0.67 -50.02 -23.61
N PRO A 273 -0.04 -50.83 -22.80
CA PRO A 273 -1.28 -50.41 -22.16
C PRO A 273 -1.03 -49.18 -21.27
N ALA A 274 -2.08 -48.38 -21.05
CA ALA A 274 -1.99 -47.12 -20.34
C ALA A 274 -1.33 -47.29 -18.95
N ASP A 275 -0.20 -46.63 -18.75
CA ASP A 275 0.46 -46.56 -17.45
C ASP A 275 -0.21 -45.45 -16.63
N ASP A 276 -1.20 -45.82 -15.81
CA ASP A 276 -2.14 -44.93 -15.09
C ASP A 276 -1.51 -44.07 -13.97
N SER A 277 -0.23 -43.69 -14.08
CA SER A 277 0.39 -42.72 -13.16
C SER A 277 -0.33 -41.36 -13.27
N PRO A 278 -0.91 -40.84 -12.16
CA PRO A 278 -1.70 -39.60 -12.16
C PRO A 278 -0.85 -38.34 -12.35
N LEU A 279 0.47 -38.49 -12.54
CA LEU A 279 1.39 -37.41 -12.88
C LEU A 279 1.55 -37.22 -14.40
N TRP A 280 1.09 -38.17 -15.24
CA TRP A 280 0.90 -37.88 -16.66
C TRP A 280 -0.15 -36.77 -16.84
N ARG A 281 0.10 -35.87 -17.79
CA ARG A 281 -0.63 -34.59 -17.97
C ARG A 281 -0.42 -33.58 -16.83
N ALA A 282 0.57 -33.76 -15.95
CA ALA A 282 1.07 -32.67 -15.12
C ALA A 282 1.81 -31.62 -15.97
N PHE A 283 1.82 -30.36 -15.53
CA PHE A 283 2.72 -29.35 -16.08
C PHE A 283 4.11 -29.46 -15.43
N LEU A 284 5.16 -29.17 -16.20
CA LEU A 284 6.54 -29.13 -15.70
C LEU A 284 6.72 -28.18 -14.49
N SER A 285 5.86 -27.16 -14.34
CA SER A 285 5.83 -26.25 -13.19
C SER A 285 5.36 -26.87 -11.88
N ASP A 286 4.61 -27.97 -11.91
CA ASP A 286 4.09 -28.63 -10.70
C ASP A 286 5.12 -29.55 -10.03
N LEU A 287 6.23 -29.86 -10.70
CA LEU A 287 7.39 -30.54 -10.11
C LEU A 287 8.31 -29.60 -9.30
N LEU A 288 8.02 -28.29 -9.24
CA LEU A 288 8.84 -27.29 -8.56
C LEU A 288 8.24 -26.90 -7.19
N PRO A 289 9.06 -26.50 -6.20
CA PRO A 289 8.57 -25.87 -4.97
C PRO A 289 7.77 -24.59 -5.27
N GLN A 290 6.52 -24.53 -4.82
CA GLN A 290 5.58 -23.44 -5.12
C GLN A 290 5.17 -22.65 -3.87
N ALA A 291 5.18 -21.32 -4.00
CA ALA A 291 4.82 -20.37 -2.95
C ALA A 291 3.55 -19.58 -3.30
N LYS A 292 2.70 -19.30 -2.31
CA LYS A 292 1.58 -18.36 -2.43
C LYS A 292 2.11 -16.93 -2.63
N SER A 293 1.49 -16.13 -3.50
CA SER A 293 1.94 -14.78 -3.83
C SER A 293 0.80 -13.86 -4.29
N ASP A 294 0.70 -12.69 -3.64
CA ASP A 294 -0.13 -11.55 -4.06
C ASP A 294 0.41 -10.85 -5.33
N GLY A 295 1.52 -11.33 -5.90
CA GLY A 295 2.26 -10.72 -7.02
C GLY A 295 3.38 -9.77 -6.57
N ARG A 296 3.58 -9.57 -5.26
CA ARG A 296 4.52 -8.61 -4.66
C ARG A 296 5.24 -9.16 -3.43
N ARG A 297 4.69 -10.17 -2.76
CA ARG A 297 5.11 -10.69 -1.46
C ARG A 297 4.90 -12.21 -1.40
N TYR A 298 5.86 -12.88 -0.75
CA TYR A 298 5.69 -14.24 -0.29
C TYR A 298 4.53 -14.34 0.72
N GLY A 299 3.64 -15.31 0.52
CA GLY A 299 2.44 -15.57 1.32
C GLY A 299 2.43 -16.90 2.07
N GLY A 300 3.54 -17.64 2.08
CA GLY A 300 3.64 -19.01 2.63
C GLY A 300 3.66 -20.09 1.52
N PRO A 301 3.80 -21.38 1.88
CA PRO A 301 3.85 -22.49 0.93
C PRO A 301 2.49 -22.79 0.26
N ARG A 302 2.53 -23.40 -0.95
CA ARG A 302 1.41 -24.19 -1.48
C ARG A 302 1.23 -25.43 -0.59
N ALA A 303 0.00 -25.76 -0.24
CA ALA A 303 -0.28 -26.91 0.61
C ALA A 303 -0.16 -28.21 -0.20
N VAL A 304 0.43 -29.23 0.43
CA VAL A 304 0.47 -30.61 -0.04
C VAL A 304 -0.68 -31.36 0.64
N ASP A 305 -1.31 -32.27 -0.08
CA ASP A 305 -2.17 -33.31 0.46
C ASP A 305 -1.26 -34.54 0.67
N ASP A 306 -0.94 -34.81 1.93
CA ASP A 306 0.04 -35.82 2.35
C ASP A 306 -0.46 -37.25 2.00
N ALA A 307 -1.75 -37.51 2.21
CA ALA A 307 -2.38 -38.79 1.89
C ALA A 307 -2.42 -39.05 0.37
N ALA A 308 -2.52 -38.01 -0.46
CA ALA A 308 -2.47 -38.11 -1.91
C ALA A 308 -1.06 -37.94 -2.52
N ASN A 309 -0.04 -37.62 -1.71
CA ASN A 309 1.31 -37.20 -2.15
C ASN A 309 1.27 -36.22 -3.34
N ASN A 310 0.39 -35.21 -3.28
CA ASN A 310 0.13 -34.30 -4.40
C ASN A 310 -0.30 -32.92 -3.88
N TRP A 311 -0.39 -31.94 -4.76
CA TRP A 311 -0.83 -30.60 -4.39
C TRP A 311 -2.30 -30.56 -3.97
N TYR A 312 -2.58 -29.94 -2.83
CA TYR A 312 -3.96 -29.68 -2.39
C TYR A 312 -4.72 -28.83 -3.42
N ARG A 313 -6.00 -29.14 -3.65
CA ARG A 313 -6.84 -28.49 -4.66
C ARG A 313 -7.01 -26.99 -4.35
N ALA A 314 -6.36 -26.14 -5.14
CA ALA A 314 -6.34 -24.69 -4.94
C ALA A 314 -6.18 -23.93 -6.27
N ASN A 315 -6.54 -22.65 -6.29
CA ASN A 315 -6.51 -21.81 -7.48
C ASN A 315 -5.07 -21.52 -7.94
N LEU A 316 -4.65 -22.16 -9.05
CA LEU A 316 -3.28 -22.10 -9.59
C LEU A 316 -2.73 -20.67 -9.79
N ARG A 317 -3.61 -19.69 -10.06
CA ARG A 317 -3.25 -18.28 -10.30
C ARG A 317 -2.58 -17.57 -9.12
N GLN A 318 -2.60 -18.17 -7.93
CA GLN A 318 -2.02 -17.60 -6.72
C GLN A 318 -0.57 -18.07 -6.45
N PHE A 319 -0.05 -19.06 -7.19
CA PHE A 319 1.25 -19.64 -6.90
C PHE A 319 2.36 -19.11 -7.80
N VAL A 320 3.58 -19.07 -7.26
CA VAL A 320 4.82 -18.70 -7.97
C VAL A 320 5.94 -19.67 -7.64
N PHE A 321 6.88 -19.80 -8.57
CA PHE A 321 8.12 -20.57 -8.45
C PHE A 321 9.31 -19.73 -8.95
N LEU A 322 10.54 -20.16 -8.66
CA LEU A 322 11.77 -19.46 -9.10
C LEU A 322 12.03 -19.67 -10.59
N LYS A 323 12.26 -18.59 -11.34
CA LYS A 323 12.64 -18.61 -12.77
C LYS A 323 13.86 -19.49 -13.03
N SER A 324 14.88 -19.38 -12.17
CA SER A 324 16.12 -20.18 -12.25
C SER A 324 15.99 -21.63 -11.73
N ALA A 325 14.86 -21.99 -11.12
CA ALA A 325 14.51 -23.39 -10.90
C ALA A 325 13.83 -23.95 -12.15
N TYR A 326 12.86 -23.20 -12.70
CA TYR A 326 12.18 -23.55 -13.95
C TYR A 326 13.16 -23.76 -15.11
N GLN A 327 14.07 -22.82 -15.36
CA GLN A 327 15.05 -22.92 -16.45
C GLN A 327 15.96 -24.15 -16.36
N ARG A 328 16.28 -24.64 -15.15
CA ARG A 328 17.08 -25.85 -14.96
C ARG A 328 16.26 -27.11 -15.25
N LEU A 329 15.07 -27.20 -14.66
CA LEU A 329 14.15 -28.31 -14.88
C LEU A 329 13.69 -28.42 -16.34
N GLU A 330 13.52 -27.28 -17.02
CA GLU A 330 13.26 -27.16 -18.46
C GLU A 330 14.44 -27.67 -19.30
N SER A 331 15.69 -27.32 -18.93
CA SER A 331 16.88 -27.83 -19.61
C SER A 331 17.00 -29.34 -19.45
N GLU A 332 16.84 -29.83 -18.22
CA GLU A 332 16.87 -31.24 -17.84
C GLU A 332 15.78 -32.05 -18.56
N TYR A 333 14.53 -31.57 -18.60
CA TYR A 333 13.44 -32.19 -19.33
C TYR A 333 13.67 -32.21 -20.86
N LEU A 334 14.22 -31.12 -21.42
CA LEU A 334 14.53 -31.06 -22.85
C LEU A 334 15.73 -31.94 -23.25
N GLU A 335 16.70 -32.14 -22.35
CA GLU A 335 17.82 -33.07 -22.56
C GLU A 335 17.37 -34.53 -22.43
N LEU A 336 16.56 -34.83 -21.41
CA LEU A 336 15.89 -36.12 -21.26
C LEU A 336 15.08 -36.44 -22.53
N ARG A 337 14.26 -35.52 -23.04
CA ARG A 337 13.51 -35.74 -24.29
C ARG A 337 14.39 -35.85 -25.54
N ARG A 338 15.50 -35.11 -25.63
CA ARG A 338 16.47 -35.24 -26.74
C ARG A 338 17.10 -36.64 -26.82
N SER A 339 17.26 -37.34 -25.70
CA SER A 339 17.76 -38.73 -25.68
C SER A 339 16.74 -39.80 -26.14
N ASN A 340 15.50 -39.39 -26.49
CA ASN A 340 14.42 -40.27 -26.96
C ASN A 340 14.17 -41.54 -26.10
N PRO A 341 14.09 -41.41 -24.76
CA PRO A 341 14.08 -42.50 -23.80
C PRO A 341 12.73 -43.26 -23.78
N SER A 342 12.71 -44.41 -23.11
CA SER A 342 11.45 -45.11 -22.81
C SER A 342 10.56 -44.30 -21.87
N ASN A 343 9.23 -44.38 -22.04
CA ASN A 343 8.22 -43.80 -21.14
C ASN A 343 8.49 -44.17 -19.66
N ALA A 344 8.98 -45.39 -19.39
CA ALA A 344 9.35 -45.83 -18.05
C ALA A 344 10.47 -44.98 -17.39
N VAL A 345 11.47 -44.53 -18.18
CA VAL A 345 12.56 -43.67 -17.68
C VAL A 345 12.05 -42.24 -17.43
N VAL A 346 11.14 -41.75 -18.27
CA VAL A 346 10.47 -40.45 -18.08
C VAL A 346 9.60 -40.48 -16.82
N LYS A 347 8.87 -41.57 -16.57
CA LYS A 347 8.08 -41.80 -15.35
C LYS A 347 8.94 -41.88 -14.10
N ASP A 348 10.01 -42.68 -14.11
CA ASP A 348 10.95 -42.81 -12.98
C ASP A 348 11.68 -41.49 -12.67
N TRP A 349 11.95 -40.65 -13.67
CA TRP A 349 12.40 -39.27 -13.46
C TRP A 349 11.30 -38.37 -12.87
N LEU A 350 10.07 -38.44 -13.41
CA LEU A 350 8.90 -37.66 -13.01
C LEU A 350 8.52 -37.91 -11.54
N GLU A 351 8.38 -39.18 -11.16
CA GLU A 351 7.93 -39.61 -9.84
C GLU A 351 8.96 -39.29 -8.76
N ARG A 352 10.26 -39.55 -9.01
CA ARG A 352 11.34 -39.16 -8.07
C ARG A 352 11.46 -37.63 -7.91
N THR A 353 11.27 -36.87 -8.99
CA THR A 353 11.31 -35.40 -8.92
C THR A 353 10.10 -34.85 -8.17
N HIS A 354 8.90 -35.37 -8.44
CA HIS A 354 7.67 -35.01 -7.75
C HIS A 354 7.73 -35.34 -6.25
N GLN A 355 8.07 -36.57 -5.88
CA GLN A 355 8.18 -37.02 -4.48
C GLN A 355 9.19 -36.19 -3.69
N LYS A 356 10.35 -35.86 -4.29
CA LYS A 356 11.37 -34.98 -3.71
C LYS A 356 10.83 -33.58 -3.44
N THR A 357 10.04 -33.02 -4.35
CA THR A 357 9.39 -31.72 -4.18
C THR A 357 8.25 -31.77 -3.15
N MET A 358 7.41 -32.81 -3.13
CA MET A 358 6.34 -32.95 -2.12
C MET A 358 6.94 -33.02 -0.70
N LYS A 359 7.94 -33.89 -0.48
CA LYS A 359 8.62 -34.01 0.82
C LYS A 359 9.22 -32.68 1.28
N PHE A 360 9.95 -31.99 0.40
CA PHE A 360 10.51 -30.67 0.72
C PHE A 360 9.45 -29.63 1.06
N MET A 361 8.28 -29.69 0.41
CA MET A 361 7.17 -28.77 0.68
C MET A 361 6.46 -29.05 2.02
N ILE A 362 6.43 -30.31 2.48
CA ILE A 362 5.97 -30.70 3.82
C ILE A 362 6.96 -30.17 4.88
N GLU A 363 8.26 -30.48 4.73
CA GLU A 363 9.34 -29.97 5.61
C GLU A 363 9.28 -28.43 5.76
N VAL A 364 9.02 -27.72 4.66
CA VAL A 364 8.86 -26.24 4.64
C VAL A 364 7.55 -25.77 5.29
N ALA A 365 6.46 -26.53 5.20
CA ALA A 365 5.19 -26.19 5.83
C ALA A 365 5.26 -26.34 7.35
N ASP A 366 5.82 -27.45 7.84
CA ASP A 366 6.08 -27.67 9.27
C ASP A 366 7.04 -26.61 9.81
N PHE A 367 8.07 -26.27 9.04
CA PHE A 367 9.00 -25.21 9.42
C PHE A 367 8.32 -23.82 9.52
N GLU A 368 7.52 -23.41 8.54
CA GLU A 368 6.85 -22.09 8.60
C GLU A 368 5.76 -22.06 9.68
N ASN A 369 5.15 -23.20 10.03
CA ASN A 369 4.27 -23.35 11.20
C ASN A 369 5.05 -23.15 12.51
N TRP A 370 6.12 -23.92 12.74
CA TRP A 370 7.02 -23.79 13.91
C TRP A 370 7.53 -22.35 14.06
N TYR A 371 8.06 -21.77 12.98
CA TYR A 371 8.61 -20.41 12.98
C TYR A 371 7.56 -19.32 13.24
N THR A 372 6.28 -19.58 12.89
CA THR A 372 5.17 -18.66 13.19
C THR A 372 4.72 -18.78 14.65
N ASN A 373 4.79 -19.99 15.22
CA ASN A 373 4.39 -20.28 16.60
C ASN A 373 5.49 -20.04 17.65
N LEU A 374 6.72 -19.73 17.21
CA LEU A 374 7.83 -19.31 18.08
C LEU A 374 7.37 -18.25 19.10
N PRO A 375 7.57 -18.46 20.42
CA PRO A 375 7.20 -17.49 21.45
C PRO A 375 7.95 -16.17 21.30
N GLN A 376 7.35 -15.20 20.60
CA GLN A 376 7.92 -13.86 20.53
C GLN A 376 7.93 -13.24 21.94
N PRO A 377 9.01 -12.56 22.36
CA PRO A 377 9.10 -11.91 23.68
C PRO A 377 8.22 -10.63 23.80
N ASN A 378 7.12 -10.57 23.05
CA ASN A 378 5.99 -9.68 23.31
C ASN A 378 5.22 -10.19 24.55
N GLN A 379 5.84 -10.09 25.73
CA GLN A 379 5.13 -10.15 27.01
C GLN A 379 4.07 -9.05 26.95
N ASN A 380 2.81 -9.42 26.68
CA ASN A 380 1.83 -8.48 26.12
C ASN A 380 1.31 -7.51 27.19
N PHE A 381 2.07 -6.44 27.43
CA PHE A 381 1.80 -5.44 28.44
C PHE A 381 0.48 -4.69 28.22
N TYR A 382 -0.23 -4.89 27.10
CA TYR A 382 -1.52 -4.26 26.82
C TYR A 382 -2.52 -4.42 27.98
N GLN A 383 -2.69 -5.64 28.50
CA GLN A 383 -3.66 -5.91 29.56
C GLN A 383 -3.18 -5.31 30.90
N ALA A 384 -1.98 -5.65 31.34
CA ALA A 384 -1.39 -5.12 32.57
C ALA A 384 -1.29 -3.58 32.60
N ARG A 385 -1.22 -2.92 31.44
CA ARG A 385 -1.31 -1.45 31.32
C ARG A 385 -2.75 -0.95 31.41
N ALA A 386 -3.72 -1.65 30.82
CA ALA A 386 -5.14 -1.31 30.97
C ALA A 386 -5.55 -1.40 32.44
N ASP A 387 -5.30 -2.53 33.09
CA ASP A 387 -5.69 -2.77 34.48
C ASP A 387 -5.11 -1.69 35.42
N TYR A 388 -3.80 -1.42 35.32
CA TYR A 388 -3.12 -0.40 36.13
C TYR A 388 -3.64 1.03 35.89
N PHE A 389 -3.91 1.41 34.63
CA PHE A 389 -4.42 2.76 34.33
C PHE A 389 -5.91 2.91 34.64
N GLU A 390 -6.70 1.83 34.61
CA GLU A 390 -8.09 1.82 35.06
C GLU A 390 -8.19 1.94 36.58
N GLU A 391 -7.39 1.20 37.35
CA GLU A 391 -7.29 1.32 38.80
C GLU A 391 -6.92 2.77 39.21
N ARG A 392 -5.92 3.36 38.53
CA ARG A 392 -5.52 4.75 38.75
C ARG A 392 -6.57 5.79 38.31
N ALA A 393 -7.42 5.47 37.33
CA ALA A 393 -8.52 6.34 36.89
C ALA A 393 -9.70 6.32 37.89
N ALA A 394 -9.98 5.16 38.49
CA ALA A 394 -10.94 5.04 39.58
C ALA A 394 -10.51 5.80 40.85
N GLN A 395 -9.19 5.94 41.07
CA GLN A 395 -8.59 6.72 42.18
C GLN A 395 -8.59 8.26 41.96
N LEU A 396 -9.20 8.76 40.87
CA LEU A 396 -9.37 10.20 40.65
C LEU A 396 -10.52 10.77 41.52
N SER A 397 -10.53 12.10 41.68
CA SER A 397 -11.68 12.82 42.26
C SER A 397 -12.23 13.83 41.23
N PRO A 398 -13.50 13.71 40.79
CA PRO A 398 -14.35 12.52 40.96
C PRO A 398 -13.75 11.28 40.26
N PRO A 399 -14.14 10.05 40.63
CA PRO A 399 -13.68 8.82 39.95
C PRO A 399 -13.95 8.85 38.45
N MET A 400 -13.08 8.24 37.63
CA MET A 400 -13.30 8.11 36.19
C MET A 400 -13.55 6.64 35.83
N GLU A 401 -14.73 6.35 35.29
CA GLU A 401 -15.14 4.99 34.95
C GLU A 401 -14.38 4.42 33.75
N ARG A 402 -14.29 3.08 33.71
CA ARG A 402 -13.69 2.33 32.60
C ARG A 402 -14.23 2.74 31.22
N PRO A 403 -15.55 2.79 30.93
CA PRO A 403 -16.02 3.08 29.58
C PRO A 403 -15.63 4.50 29.12
N VAL A 404 -15.68 5.47 30.03
CA VAL A 404 -15.25 6.87 29.80
C VAL A 404 -13.77 6.91 29.44
N LEU A 405 -12.89 6.26 30.21
CA LEU A 405 -11.46 6.16 29.90
C LEU A 405 -11.22 5.48 28.55
N TRP A 406 -11.99 4.44 28.22
CA TRP A 406 -11.92 3.77 26.93
C TRP A 406 -12.40 4.63 25.74
N ASN A 407 -13.14 5.73 25.94
CA ASN A 407 -13.45 6.69 24.87
C ASN A 407 -12.28 7.63 24.54
N MET A 408 -11.18 7.60 25.30
CA MET A 408 -10.07 8.55 25.14
C MET A 408 -8.97 7.99 24.24
N ALA A 409 -8.65 8.71 23.16
CA ALA A 409 -7.61 8.30 22.22
C ALA A 409 -6.19 8.42 22.79
N ALA A 410 -5.97 9.21 23.84
CA ALA A 410 -4.70 9.20 24.59
C ALA A 410 -4.48 7.83 25.25
N PHE A 411 -5.48 7.29 25.94
CA PHE A 411 -5.47 5.97 26.57
C PHE A 411 -5.30 4.84 25.55
N ARG A 412 -6.15 4.76 24.50
CA ARG A 412 -6.03 3.74 23.44
C ARG A 412 -4.69 3.78 22.68
N ARG A 413 -3.97 4.91 22.69
CA ARG A 413 -2.58 5.01 22.18
C ARG A 413 -1.55 4.49 23.19
N VAL A 414 -1.70 4.78 24.48
CA VAL A 414 -0.71 4.42 25.52
C VAL A 414 -0.70 2.93 25.90
N LEU A 415 -1.79 2.20 25.64
CA LEU A 415 -1.84 0.73 25.80
C LEU A 415 -0.95 -0.03 24.80
N LYS A 416 -0.66 0.56 23.63
CA LYS A 416 0.15 -0.06 22.57
C LYS A 416 1.66 -0.01 22.81
N VAL A 417 2.10 0.57 23.93
CA VAL A 417 3.51 0.75 24.28
C VAL A 417 4.02 -0.50 24.98
N GLN A 418 4.96 -1.22 24.35
CA GLN A 418 5.55 -2.47 24.86
C GLN A 418 6.55 -2.24 26.00
N THR A 419 6.05 -1.72 27.13
CA THR A 419 6.79 -1.48 28.37
C THR A 419 5.85 -1.67 29.56
N ARG A 420 6.36 -2.09 30.72
CA ARG A 420 5.57 -2.15 31.96
C ARG A 420 4.95 -0.78 32.30
N PRO A 421 3.74 -0.73 32.89
CA PRO A 421 3.20 0.52 33.41
C PRO A 421 4.09 1.07 34.54
N THR A 422 4.08 2.38 34.70
CA THR A 422 4.80 3.11 35.76
C THR A 422 4.02 4.35 36.16
N GLU A 423 4.20 4.83 37.39
CA GLU A 423 3.57 6.05 37.91
C GLU A 423 3.87 7.27 37.01
N ARG A 424 5.11 7.42 36.51
CA ARG A 424 5.47 8.46 35.54
C ARG A 424 4.66 8.36 34.25
N SER A 425 4.38 7.15 33.76
CA SER A 425 3.54 6.96 32.57
C SER A 425 2.05 7.15 32.83
N TRP A 426 1.60 7.03 34.08
CA TRP A 426 0.25 7.43 34.49
C TRP A 426 0.11 8.95 34.51
N GLN A 427 1.03 9.70 35.14
CA GLN A 427 0.94 11.17 35.14
C GLN A 427 0.96 11.73 33.70
N MET A 428 1.85 11.23 32.83
CA MET A 428 1.88 11.59 31.40
C MET A 428 0.62 11.19 30.60
N LEU A 429 -0.21 10.27 31.11
CA LEU A 429 -1.54 9.99 30.57
C LEU A 429 -2.57 10.95 31.17
N LYS A 430 -2.58 11.11 32.51
CA LYS A 430 -3.47 11.97 33.31
C LYS A 430 -3.57 13.38 32.72
N ASP A 431 -2.43 14.00 32.43
CA ASP A 431 -2.32 15.34 31.83
C ASP A 431 -3.05 15.45 30.47
N LYS A 432 -3.23 14.32 29.76
CA LYS A 432 -3.86 14.23 28.43
C LYS A 432 -5.30 13.71 28.45
N ILE A 433 -5.79 13.20 29.58
CA ILE A 433 -7.17 12.69 29.72
C ILE A 433 -8.07 13.64 30.50
N LEU A 434 -7.55 14.35 31.51
CA LEU A 434 -8.35 15.28 32.31
C LEU A 434 -8.98 16.42 31.49
N PRO A 435 -8.30 17.05 30.51
CA PRO A 435 -8.91 18.12 29.69
C PRO A 435 -10.04 17.65 28.77
N TYR A 436 -10.16 16.34 28.54
CA TYR A 436 -11.14 15.72 27.64
C TYR A 436 -12.17 14.84 28.38
N ARG A 437 -12.28 15.02 29.69
CA ARG A 437 -13.14 14.21 30.56
C ARG A 437 -14.62 14.33 30.21
N THR A 438 -15.17 15.54 30.26
CA THR A 438 -16.62 15.79 30.05
C THR A 438 -17.07 15.36 28.66
N GLN A 439 -16.20 15.51 27.67
CA GLN A 439 -16.41 15.06 26.30
C GLN A 439 -16.43 13.53 26.21
N ALA A 440 -15.57 12.83 26.96
CA ALA A 440 -15.57 11.36 27.02
C ALA A 440 -16.82 10.80 27.73
N GLU A 441 -17.32 11.53 28.74
CA GLU A 441 -18.55 11.26 29.48
C GLU A 441 -19.77 11.44 28.56
N GLN A 442 -19.85 12.53 27.79
CA GLN A 442 -20.88 12.74 26.75
C GLN A 442 -20.87 11.64 25.67
N VAL A 443 -19.69 11.25 25.16
CA VAL A 443 -19.56 10.14 24.20
C VAL A 443 -19.97 8.80 24.84
N HIS A 444 -19.78 8.62 26.15
CA HIS A 444 -20.28 7.43 26.85
C HIS A 444 -21.80 7.43 26.95
N GLU A 445 -22.41 8.54 27.36
CA GLU A 445 -23.86 8.70 27.42
C GLU A 445 -24.51 8.45 26.05
N TYR A 446 -23.95 9.02 24.97
CA TYR A 446 -24.36 8.72 23.60
C TYR A 446 -24.35 7.22 23.30
N HIS A 447 -23.28 6.50 23.67
CA HIS A 447 -23.18 5.05 23.45
C HIS A 447 -24.15 4.23 24.33
N ILE A 448 -24.56 4.73 25.50
CA ILE A 448 -25.62 4.11 26.33
C ILE A 448 -26.98 4.34 25.67
N LEU A 449 -27.34 5.59 25.38
CA LEU A 449 -28.66 5.95 24.86
C LEU A 449 -28.92 5.31 23.50
N MET A 450 -27.96 5.33 22.57
CA MET A 450 -28.13 4.68 21.27
C MET A 450 -28.21 3.14 21.34
N ARG A 451 -27.83 2.52 22.47
CA ARG A 451 -28.07 1.09 22.73
C ARG A 451 -29.50 0.84 23.22
N ILE A 452 -30.02 1.73 24.07
CA ILE A 452 -31.38 1.67 24.64
C ILE A 452 -32.43 2.01 23.57
N THR A 453 -32.20 3.04 22.74
CA THR A 453 -33.14 3.50 21.70
C THR A 453 -33.06 2.71 20.39
N SER A 454 -32.13 1.77 20.25
CA SER A 454 -31.97 0.94 19.05
C SER A 454 -31.38 -0.45 19.37
N PRO A 455 -32.06 -1.27 20.19
CA PRO A 455 -31.57 -2.59 20.56
C PRO A 455 -31.68 -3.57 19.37
N PRO A 456 -30.59 -4.26 18.98
CA PRO A 456 -30.68 -5.33 18.00
C PRO A 456 -31.31 -6.58 18.63
N GLY A 457 -32.57 -6.86 18.29
CA GLY A 457 -33.22 -8.15 18.56
C GLY A 457 -33.99 -8.30 19.87
N LEU A 458 -34.26 -7.23 20.63
CA LEU A 458 -35.16 -7.27 21.80
C LEU A 458 -36.63 -7.02 21.43
N THR A 459 -37.53 -7.57 22.24
CA THR A 459 -38.99 -7.49 22.05
C THR A 459 -39.61 -6.31 22.82
N TYR A 460 -40.90 -6.06 22.58
CA TYR A 460 -41.63 -4.99 23.28
C TYR A 460 -41.79 -5.28 24.79
N ALA A 461 -41.79 -6.55 25.19
CA ALA A 461 -41.89 -6.94 26.61
C ALA A 461 -40.64 -6.53 27.40
N ASP A 462 -39.45 -6.68 26.81
CA ASP A 462 -38.16 -6.38 27.46
C ASP A 462 -37.98 -4.90 27.82
N LEU A 463 -38.67 -4.02 27.10
CA LEU A 463 -38.65 -2.57 27.32
C LEU A 463 -39.61 -2.09 28.44
N SER A 464 -40.52 -2.95 28.91
CA SER A 464 -41.52 -2.58 29.93
C SER A 464 -40.95 -2.30 31.33
N LEU A 465 -39.68 -2.64 31.57
CA LEU A 465 -38.96 -2.41 32.84
C LEU A 465 -38.26 -1.04 32.91
N TYR A 466 -38.28 -0.24 31.84
CA TYR A 466 -37.68 1.10 31.83
C TYR A 466 -38.73 2.15 31.47
N ASP A 467 -39.09 3.01 32.44
CA ASP A 467 -39.87 4.22 32.15
C ASP A 467 -39.04 5.16 31.25
N PRO A 468 -39.48 5.48 30.02
CA PRO A 468 -38.76 6.38 29.13
C PRO A 468 -38.62 7.81 29.67
N GLN A 469 -39.45 8.23 30.64
CA GLN A 469 -39.38 9.55 31.27
C GLN A 469 -38.30 9.62 32.37
N SER A 470 -37.86 8.48 32.89
CA SER A 470 -36.78 8.39 33.90
C SER A 470 -35.36 8.59 33.33
N LEU A 471 -35.20 8.62 32.01
CA LEU A 471 -33.90 8.80 31.35
C LEU A 471 -33.45 10.27 31.39
N PRO A 472 -32.26 10.60 31.94
CA PRO A 472 -31.78 11.99 32.08
C PRO A 472 -31.77 12.82 30.78
N SER A 473 -31.61 12.13 29.65
CA SER A 473 -31.49 12.73 28.30
C SER A 473 -32.73 12.54 27.40
N ALA A 474 -33.88 12.15 27.96
CA ALA A 474 -35.16 12.18 27.25
C ALA A 474 -35.44 13.53 26.53
N PRO A 475 -35.09 14.72 27.09
CA PRO A 475 -35.28 16.00 26.39
C PRO A 475 -34.50 16.15 25.07
N MET A 476 -33.34 15.49 24.92
CA MET A 476 -32.57 15.54 23.66
C MET A 476 -33.22 14.69 22.57
N LEU A 477 -33.71 13.50 22.93
CA LEU A 477 -34.42 12.62 22.01
C LEU A 477 -35.75 13.26 21.55
N GLU A 478 -36.48 13.89 22.46
CA GLU A 478 -37.73 14.58 22.11
C GLU A 478 -37.49 15.84 21.26
N ARG A 479 -36.41 16.59 21.52
CA ARG A 479 -35.96 17.69 20.64
C ARG A 479 -35.70 17.19 19.22
N PHE A 480 -35.01 16.05 19.06
CA PHE A 480 -34.77 15.45 17.75
C PHE A 480 -36.07 15.08 17.03
N LYS A 481 -37.00 14.38 17.70
CA LYS A 481 -38.33 14.07 17.14
C LYS A 481 -39.07 15.32 16.67
N ARG A 482 -39.14 16.36 17.52
CA ARG A 482 -39.86 17.61 17.23
C ARG A 482 -39.31 18.34 16.01
N LEU A 483 -37.98 18.41 15.87
CA LEU A 483 -37.32 19.02 14.72
C LEU A 483 -37.53 18.18 13.45
N LYS A 484 -37.37 16.86 13.55
CA LYS A 484 -37.65 15.91 12.46
C LYS A 484 -39.09 16.02 11.97
N GLN A 485 -40.07 16.10 12.87
CA GLN A 485 -41.48 16.26 12.53
C GLN A 485 -41.74 17.58 11.78
N ARG A 486 -41.22 18.71 12.27
CA ARG A 486 -41.34 20.03 11.61
C ARG A 486 -40.80 20.02 10.18
N ARG A 487 -39.73 19.28 9.91
CA ARG A 487 -39.05 19.21 8.60
C ARG A 487 -39.42 17.99 7.75
N SER A 488 -40.36 17.16 8.23
CA SER A 488 -40.79 15.92 7.54
C SER A 488 -41.55 16.16 6.24
N GLY A 489 -42.12 17.36 6.04
CA GLY A 489 -42.89 17.73 4.85
C GLY A 489 -42.11 17.61 3.54
N ARG A 490 -40.79 17.73 3.59
CA ARG A 490 -39.86 17.62 2.46
C ARG A 490 -39.93 16.27 1.71
N LYS A 491 -40.06 15.14 2.42
CA LYS A 491 -40.03 13.79 1.81
C LYS A 491 -41.39 13.29 1.30
N ARG A 492 -42.31 14.20 0.96
CA ARG A 492 -43.67 13.89 0.49
C ARG A 492 -43.77 14.01 -1.03
N LEU A 493 -44.81 13.42 -1.62
CA LEU A 493 -45.10 13.50 -3.08
C LEU A 493 -45.23 14.94 -3.58
N LEU A 494 -45.72 15.85 -2.72
CA LEU A 494 -45.59 17.29 -2.85
C LEU A 494 -44.73 17.77 -1.68
N PRO A 495 -43.45 18.14 -1.90
CA PRO A 495 -42.59 18.66 -0.85
C PRO A 495 -43.18 19.92 -0.22
N SER A 496 -43.26 19.93 1.11
CA SER A 496 -43.64 21.10 1.90
C SER A 496 -42.48 21.47 2.81
N PHE A 497 -41.96 22.68 2.60
CA PHE A 497 -40.89 23.29 3.37
C PHE A 497 -41.49 24.26 4.40
N VAL A 498 -40.77 24.53 5.49
CA VAL A 498 -41.09 25.66 6.39
C VAL A 498 -40.37 26.93 5.92
N PRO A 499 -40.84 28.15 6.27
CA PRO A 499 -40.27 29.39 5.72
C PRO A 499 -38.76 29.57 5.97
N GLU A 500 -38.22 29.04 7.07
CA GLU A 500 -36.76 29.04 7.29
C GLU A 500 -35.98 28.15 6.30
N GLN A 501 -36.58 27.08 5.79
CA GLN A 501 -36.00 26.21 4.77
C GLN A 501 -36.11 26.82 3.37
N GLU A 502 -37.26 27.41 3.03
CA GLU A 502 -37.49 28.07 1.73
C GLU A 502 -36.46 29.19 1.50
N PHE A 503 -36.19 30.00 2.53
CA PHE A 503 -35.16 31.03 2.51
C PHE A 503 -33.76 30.45 2.23
N VAL A 504 -33.40 29.35 2.89
CA VAL A 504 -32.09 28.69 2.70
C VAL A 504 -31.96 28.07 1.31
N LEU A 505 -33.02 27.46 0.78
CA LEU A 505 -33.06 26.92 -0.58
C LEU A 505 -32.93 28.01 -1.66
N ALA A 506 -33.57 29.17 -1.47
CA ALA A 506 -33.45 30.32 -2.37
C ALA A 506 -32.02 30.88 -2.36
N LEU A 507 -31.41 31.05 -1.18
CA LEU A 507 -30.01 31.47 -1.05
C LEU A 507 -29.05 30.46 -1.68
N ALA A 508 -29.29 29.17 -1.49
CA ALA A 508 -28.44 28.11 -2.02
C ALA A 508 -28.49 27.98 -3.54
N ASN A 509 -29.66 28.22 -4.17
CA ASN A 509 -29.76 28.29 -5.62
C ASN A 509 -28.84 29.40 -6.17
N LYS A 510 -28.95 30.61 -5.61
CA LYS A 510 -28.14 31.77 -6.02
C LYS A 510 -26.64 31.55 -5.86
N GLU A 511 -26.19 30.96 -4.75
CA GLU A 511 -24.77 30.67 -4.53
C GLU A 511 -24.27 29.51 -5.42
N LEU A 512 -25.12 28.54 -5.78
CA LEU A 512 -24.78 27.48 -6.73
C LEU A 512 -24.65 28.02 -8.16
N ASP A 513 -25.60 28.85 -8.61
CA ASP A 513 -25.55 29.48 -9.94
C ASP A 513 -24.27 30.33 -10.06
N ARG A 514 -23.97 31.16 -9.05
CA ARG A 514 -22.70 31.90 -8.96
C ARG A 514 -21.45 30.99 -9.03
N CYS A 515 -21.47 29.81 -8.41
CA CYS A 515 -20.35 28.86 -8.52
C CYS A 515 -20.23 28.24 -9.92
N MET A 516 -21.35 28.02 -10.60
CA MET A 516 -21.39 27.50 -11.97
C MET A 516 -20.94 28.58 -12.99
N GLU A 517 -21.42 29.81 -12.85
CA GLU A 517 -21.02 30.99 -13.64
C GLU A 517 -19.52 31.32 -13.46
N ALA A 518 -19.01 31.28 -12.22
CA ALA A 518 -17.59 31.46 -11.93
C ALA A 518 -16.72 30.27 -12.42
N GLY A 519 -17.32 29.22 -12.99
CA GLY A 519 -16.61 28.10 -13.57
C GLY A 519 -15.82 27.29 -12.54
N VAL A 520 -16.33 27.13 -11.32
CA VAL A 520 -15.72 26.29 -10.27
C VAL A 520 -15.50 24.85 -10.77
N ALA A 521 -14.46 24.17 -10.27
CA ALA A 521 -14.19 22.76 -10.57
C ALA A 521 -15.27 21.84 -9.96
N ASP A 522 -15.62 20.74 -10.65
CA ASP A 522 -16.68 19.85 -10.18
C ASP A 522 -16.32 19.13 -8.87
N GLU A 523 -15.03 18.93 -8.57
CA GLU A 523 -14.54 18.45 -7.27
C GLU A 523 -14.89 19.39 -6.10
N ASP A 524 -15.01 20.69 -6.36
CA ASP A 524 -15.23 21.74 -5.35
C ASP A 524 -16.67 22.23 -5.29
N LEU A 525 -17.43 22.09 -6.38
CA LEU A 525 -18.76 22.67 -6.56
C LEU A 525 -19.67 22.45 -5.34
N LEU A 526 -19.68 21.23 -4.77
CA LEU A 526 -20.47 20.91 -3.59
C LEU A 526 -20.00 21.65 -2.33
N LEU A 527 -18.73 21.49 -1.95
CA LEU A 527 -18.23 22.02 -0.68
C LEU A 527 -18.07 23.55 -0.70
N LEU A 528 -17.72 24.13 -1.85
CA LEU A 528 -17.61 25.58 -2.02
C LEU A 528 -18.99 26.24 -2.02
N THR A 529 -20.00 25.67 -2.71
CA THR A 529 -21.39 26.17 -2.65
C THR A 529 -21.89 26.19 -1.21
N LEU A 530 -21.75 25.06 -0.48
CA LEU A 530 -22.12 24.99 0.94
C LEU A 530 -21.39 26.06 1.78
N LYS A 531 -20.07 26.21 1.62
CA LYS A 531 -19.30 27.24 2.33
C LYS A 531 -19.79 28.66 2.00
N ASN A 532 -20.09 28.95 0.73
CA ASN A 532 -20.56 30.26 0.30
C ASN A 532 -21.95 30.57 0.88
N VAL A 533 -22.87 29.60 0.89
CA VAL A 533 -24.18 29.74 1.57
C VAL A 533 -23.99 30.06 3.06
N PHE A 534 -23.11 29.33 3.76
CA PHE A 534 -22.84 29.59 5.17
C PHE A 534 -22.25 30.99 5.40
N ASP A 535 -21.24 31.39 4.60
CA ASP A 535 -20.57 32.68 4.72
C ASP A 535 -21.51 33.85 4.40
N THR A 536 -22.34 33.74 3.36
CA THR A 536 -23.34 34.76 3.01
C THR A 536 -24.45 34.82 4.05
N TYR A 537 -24.97 33.69 4.52
CA TYR A 537 -26.00 33.64 5.58
C TYR A 537 -25.52 34.25 6.90
N ALA A 538 -24.26 33.99 7.28
CA ALA A 538 -23.67 34.56 8.48
C ALA A 538 -23.59 36.11 8.45
N GLN A 539 -23.47 36.70 7.26
CA GLN A 539 -23.41 38.16 7.04
C GLN A 539 -24.78 38.84 7.00
N LEU A 540 -25.89 38.08 6.95
CA LEU A 540 -27.23 38.66 6.98
C LEU A 540 -27.51 39.31 8.34
N LYS A 541 -27.93 40.58 8.31
CA LYS A 541 -28.44 41.33 9.47
C LYS A 541 -29.79 40.76 9.91
N ASP A 542 -30.72 40.71 8.97
CA ASP A 542 -32.08 40.24 9.16
C ASP A 542 -32.16 38.77 8.72
N ARG A 543 -32.29 37.87 9.69
CA ARG A 543 -32.40 36.41 9.47
C ARG A 543 -33.84 35.95 9.67
N PRO A 544 -34.33 34.96 8.92
CA PRO A 544 -35.67 34.39 9.14
C PRO A 544 -35.80 33.87 10.58
N THR A 545 -36.99 33.99 11.17
CA THR A 545 -37.28 33.46 12.51
C THR A 545 -37.79 32.02 12.40
N GLY A 546 -37.12 31.07 13.05
CA GLY A 546 -37.37 29.63 12.90
C GLY A 546 -37.31 28.85 14.21
N LEU A 547 -37.26 27.51 14.10
CA LEU A 547 -36.98 26.59 15.21
C LEU A 547 -35.56 26.02 15.05
N ASN A 548 -34.68 26.36 15.99
CA ASN A 548 -33.25 26.06 15.94
C ASN A 548 -32.91 24.63 16.41
N PHE A 549 -31.71 24.14 16.05
CA PHE A 549 -31.22 22.80 16.40
C PHE A 549 -31.11 22.55 17.92
N ASP A 550 -31.03 23.61 18.72
CA ASP A 550 -31.04 23.60 20.19
C ASP A 550 -32.46 23.61 20.80
N GLY A 551 -33.49 23.70 19.95
CA GLY A 551 -34.90 23.79 20.34
C GLY A 551 -35.41 25.21 20.65
N THR A 552 -34.55 26.24 20.55
CA THR A 552 -34.96 27.64 20.72
C THR A 552 -35.76 28.16 19.53
N ARG A 553 -36.55 29.22 19.76
CA ARG A 553 -37.17 30.03 18.70
C ARG A 553 -36.57 31.42 18.70
N GLY A 554 -36.27 31.93 17.52
CA GLY A 554 -35.61 33.22 17.32
C GLY A 554 -34.99 33.29 15.92
N PRO A 555 -34.00 34.17 15.69
CA PRO A 555 -33.21 34.17 14.47
C PRO A 555 -32.69 32.77 14.17
N TYR A 556 -32.88 32.31 12.93
CA TYR A 556 -32.57 30.94 12.56
C TYR A 556 -31.06 30.68 12.49
N CYS A 557 -30.67 29.49 12.94
CA CYS A 557 -29.29 29.03 13.02
C CYS A 557 -29.13 27.74 12.20
N LEU A 558 -28.27 27.79 11.19
CA LEU A 558 -28.03 26.69 10.25
C LEU A 558 -27.61 25.39 10.94
N SER A 559 -28.21 24.29 10.51
CA SER A 559 -27.98 22.92 10.97
C SER A 559 -27.43 22.02 9.85
N LEU A 560 -26.85 20.87 10.18
CA LEU A 560 -26.34 19.95 9.16
C LEU A 560 -27.44 19.36 8.26
N ASP A 561 -28.69 19.32 8.73
CA ASP A 561 -29.86 19.00 7.91
C ASP A 561 -30.11 20.04 6.80
N ASP A 562 -29.83 21.33 7.03
CA ASP A 562 -29.91 22.36 5.98
C ASP A 562 -28.84 22.12 4.89
N ALA A 563 -27.63 21.73 5.29
CA ALA A 563 -26.57 21.36 4.35
C ALA A 563 -26.93 20.10 3.54
N ARG A 564 -27.53 19.09 4.19
CA ARG A 564 -28.08 17.89 3.52
C ARG A 564 -29.18 18.27 2.52
N MET A 565 -30.11 19.12 2.92
CA MET A 565 -31.21 19.63 2.09
C MET A 565 -30.69 20.35 0.84
N ILE A 566 -29.65 21.18 0.96
CA ILE A 566 -29.05 21.86 -0.21
C ILE A 566 -28.44 20.86 -1.20
N VAL A 567 -27.67 19.87 -0.72
CA VAL A 567 -27.08 18.85 -1.60
C VAL A 567 -28.17 18.09 -2.37
N GLU A 568 -29.20 17.64 -1.66
CA GLU A 568 -30.26 16.77 -2.19
C GLU A 568 -31.33 17.51 -3.02
N ASP A 569 -31.67 18.77 -2.72
CA ASP A 569 -32.76 19.53 -3.40
C ASP A 569 -32.26 20.61 -4.38
N VAL A 570 -31.00 21.02 -4.31
CA VAL A 570 -30.47 22.15 -5.10
C VAL A 570 -29.30 21.74 -5.99
N ILE A 571 -28.40 20.87 -5.50
CA ILE A 571 -27.24 20.40 -6.28
C ILE A 571 -27.62 19.18 -7.12
N GLU A 572 -28.28 18.16 -6.55
CA GLU A 572 -28.76 16.97 -7.30
C GLU A 572 -29.83 17.31 -8.37
N THR A 573 -30.48 18.48 -8.31
CA THR A 573 -31.41 18.97 -9.34
C THR A 573 -30.74 19.69 -10.51
N LYS A 574 -29.53 20.23 -10.33
CA LYS A 574 -28.75 20.90 -11.41
C LYS A 574 -27.59 20.05 -11.94
N VAL A 575 -27.23 18.99 -11.24
CA VAL A 575 -26.22 18.01 -11.66
C VAL A 575 -26.79 16.61 -11.48
N ASP A 576 -27.06 15.90 -12.58
CA ASP A 576 -27.50 14.50 -12.52
C ASP A 576 -26.48 13.64 -11.76
N ARG A 577 -26.96 13.02 -10.69
CA ARG A 577 -26.21 12.13 -9.79
C ARG A 577 -25.66 10.88 -10.48
N LEU A 578 -26.29 10.41 -11.56
CA LEU A 578 -25.85 9.20 -12.30
C LEU A 578 -24.76 9.51 -13.34
N SER A 579 -24.68 10.75 -13.83
CA SER A 579 -23.65 11.22 -14.75
C SER A 579 -22.24 11.12 -14.17
N GLN A 580 -21.22 11.10 -15.04
CA GLN A 580 -19.81 11.20 -14.62
C GLN A 580 -19.55 12.47 -13.79
N ARG A 581 -20.23 13.57 -14.12
CA ARG A 581 -20.14 14.85 -13.39
C ARG A 581 -20.69 14.72 -11.97
N GLY A 582 -21.89 14.15 -11.81
CA GLY A 582 -22.48 13.85 -10.51
C GLY A 582 -21.61 12.89 -9.68
N SER A 583 -21.01 11.89 -10.32
CA SER A 583 -20.04 11.01 -9.64
C SER A 583 -18.89 11.78 -9.01
N ILE A 584 -18.34 12.80 -9.71
CA ILE A 584 -17.30 13.68 -9.19
C ILE A 584 -17.83 14.59 -8.07
N VAL A 585 -18.93 15.32 -8.31
CA VAL A 585 -19.51 16.28 -7.35
C VAL A 585 -19.94 15.61 -6.04
N PHE A 586 -20.59 14.45 -6.12
CA PHE A 586 -21.26 13.81 -4.98
C PHE A 586 -20.49 12.67 -4.32
N SER A 587 -19.48 12.06 -4.94
CA SER A 587 -18.90 10.77 -4.48
C SER A 587 -17.42 10.81 -4.09
N ASN A 588 -16.76 11.95 -4.34
CA ASN A 588 -15.31 12.10 -4.21
C ASN A 588 -14.87 12.81 -2.91
N LEU A 589 -15.78 13.01 -1.95
CA LEU A 589 -15.51 13.70 -0.69
C LEU A 589 -14.64 12.84 0.25
N ARG A 590 -13.68 13.47 0.94
CA ARG A 590 -12.75 12.83 1.89
C ARG A 590 -12.96 13.35 3.31
N CYS A 591 -13.00 12.44 4.29
CA CYS A 591 -13.08 12.77 5.71
C CYS A 591 -11.72 13.28 6.25
N ARG A 592 -11.68 14.44 6.92
CA ARG A 592 -10.44 14.97 7.55
C ARG A 592 -9.90 14.09 8.68
N GLY A 593 -10.75 13.29 9.33
CA GLY A 593 -10.33 12.29 10.33
C GLY A 593 -9.53 11.11 9.75
N CYS A 594 -9.68 10.80 8.46
CA CYS A 594 -8.98 9.71 7.79
C CYS A 594 -7.55 10.09 7.33
N ARG A 595 -6.66 10.39 8.27
CA ARG A 595 -5.25 10.77 8.00
C ARG A 595 -4.36 9.57 7.58
N ARG A 596 -4.92 8.48 7.02
CA ARG A 596 -4.17 7.31 6.49
C ARG A 596 -3.68 7.57 5.07
N ARG A 597 -2.37 7.44 4.86
CA ARG A 597 -1.70 7.60 3.53
C ARG A 597 -1.83 6.38 2.62
N ASP A 598 -2.15 5.21 3.17
CA ASP A 598 -2.11 3.93 2.46
C ASP A 598 -3.48 3.46 1.93
N PHE A 599 -4.56 4.12 2.34
CA PHE A 599 -5.92 3.88 1.87
C PHE A 599 -6.78 5.13 2.09
N THR A 600 -7.15 5.80 1.00
CA THR A 600 -8.02 6.99 1.02
C THR A 600 -9.37 6.61 0.46
N LYS A 601 -10.35 6.34 1.33
CA LYS A 601 -11.73 6.13 0.90
C LYS A 601 -12.43 7.47 0.67
N THR A 602 -13.12 7.58 -0.46
CA THR A 602 -14.09 8.65 -0.73
C THR A 602 -15.50 8.23 -0.33
N TRP A 603 -16.40 9.20 -0.18
CA TRP A 603 -17.73 9.04 0.40
C TRP A 603 -18.74 9.96 -0.30
N HIS A 604 -20.02 9.58 -0.27
CA HIS A 604 -21.11 10.52 -0.47
C HIS A 604 -21.26 11.46 0.73
N PHE A 605 -21.90 12.61 0.55
CA PHE A 605 -22.08 13.62 1.60
C PHE A 605 -22.71 13.02 2.88
N THR A 606 -23.82 12.30 2.75
CA THR A 606 -24.48 11.59 3.85
C THR A 606 -23.58 10.54 4.50
N ASP A 607 -23.00 9.67 3.67
CA ASP A 607 -22.18 8.53 4.10
C ASP A 607 -20.92 8.98 4.83
N ALA A 608 -20.38 10.16 4.49
CA ALA A 608 -19.22 10.75 5.13
C ALA A 608 -19.53 11.17 6.57
N PHE A 609 -20.68 11.78 6.82
CA PHE A 609 -21.12 12.14 8.17
C PHE A 609 -21.47 10.90 9.02
N GLU A 610 -22.14 9.90 8.43
CA GLU A 610 -22.32 8.59 9.10
C GLU A 610 -20.98 7.95 9.47
N HIS A 611 -20.00 7.98 8.55
CA HIS A 611 -18.67 7.46 8.79
C HIS A 611 -17.95 8.22 9.91
N ILE A 612 -18.03 9.55 9.92
CA ILE A 612 -17.48 10.39 10.98
C ILE A 612 -18.09 10.02 12.33
N LEU A 613 -19.41 9.89 12.41
CA LEU A 613 -20.09 9.47 13.64
C LEU A 613 -19.61 8.08 14.11
N LYS A 614 -19.62 7.09 13.21
CA LYS A 614 -19.27 5.69 13.52
C LYS A 614 -17.79 5.52 13.89
N ALA A 615 -16.86 6.20 13.19
CA ALA A 615 -15.43 5.94 13.27
C ALA A 615 -14.58 7.02 13.98
N HIS A 616 -15.09 8.25 14.12
CA HIS A 616 -14.33 9.39 14.65
C HIS A 616 -14.99 10.07 15.86
N ALA A 617 -16.32 10.20 15.90
CA ALA A 617 -17.03 10.80 17.04
C ALA A 617 -17.02 9.91 18.30
N SER A 618 -16.91 8.58 18.13
CA SER A 618 -16.72 7.57 19.19
C SER A 618 -15.40 7.68 19.96
N LEU A 619 -14.64 8.78 19.83
CA LEU A 619 -13.35 9.02 20.48
C LEU A 619 -13.09 10.51 20.75
N VAL A 620 -12.46 10.82 21.89
CA VAL A 620 -12.02 12.17 22.25
C VAL A 620 -10.50 12.31 22.36
N GLY A 621 -10.02 13.55 22.26
CA GLY A 621 -8.66 13.95 22.62
C GLY A 621 -8.11 15.07 21.73
N GLU A 622 -6.90 15.53 22.08
CA GLU A 622 -6.08 16.49 21.34
C GLU A 622 -6.13 16.24 19.82
N GLY A 623 -6.71 17.21 19.09
CA GLY A 623 -6.86 17.18 17.62
C GLY A 623 -8.07 16.41 17.08
N MET A 624 -9.07 16.07 17.91
CA MET A 624 -10.20 15.22 17.48
C MET A 624 -11.57 15.74 17.94
N GLU A 625 -11.97 16.91 17.45
CA GLU A 625 -13.25 17.54 17.81
C GLU A 625 -14.52 16.88 17.20
N PHE A 626 -14.36 15.70 16.59
CA PHE A 626 -15.47 14.93 15.99
C PHE A 626 -16.50 14.44 17.03
N TRP A 627 -16.14 14.38 18.33
CA TRP A 627 -17.04 14.02 19.42
C TRP A 627 -18.30 14.89 19.50
N GLN A 628 -18.24 16.12 18.97
CA GLN A 628 -19.38 17.04 18.91
C GLN A 628 -20.54 16.50 18.06
N PHE A 629 -20.29 15.50 17.20
CA PHE A 629 -21.33 14.81 16.44
C PHE A 629 -22.00 13.65 17.19
N ALA A 630 -21.46 13.21 18.34
CA ALA A 630 -22.01 12.15 19.19
C ALA A 630 -23.19 12.68 20.05
N VAL A 631 -24.26 13.11 19.39
CA VAL A 631 -25.52 13.57 20.01
C VAL A 631 -26.56 12.45 19.92
N PRO A 632 -27.33 12.13 20.98
CA PRO A 632 -28.37 11.10 20.94
C PRO A 632 -29.52 11.45 19.98
N PHE A 633 -30.07 10.45 19.29
CA PHE A 633 -31.20 10.61 18.37
C PHE A 633 -32.08 9.36 18.31
N THR A 634 -33.27 9.49 17.71
CA THR A 634 -34.17 8.35 17.46
C THR A 634 -33.97 7.80 16.05
N ARG A 635 -33.84 6.48 15.93
CA ARG A 635 -34.01 5.78 14.66
C ARG A 635 -35.44 5.29 14.56
N ASP A 636 -36.13 5.70 13.51
CA ASP A 636 -37.45 5.15 13.20
C ASP A 636 -37.24 3.70 12.74
N LYS A 637 -37.99 2.74 13.29
CA LYS A 637 -38.19 1.48 12.58
C LYS A 637 -39.04 1.81 11.34
N PRO A 638 -38.75 1.25 10.15
CA PRO A 638 -39.66 1.37 9.03
C PRO A 638 -41.00 0.74 9.42
N GLU A 639 -42.08 1.53 9.36
CA GLU A 639 -43.43 0.98 9.47
C GLU A 639 -43.64 0.03 8.29
N TRP A 640 -43.85 -1.25 8.60
CA TRP A 640 -43.99 -2.28 7.57
C TRP A 640 -45.35 -2.15 6.90
N PHE A 641 -45.37 -1.51 5.73
CA PHE A 641 -46.52 -1.46 4.84
C PHE A 641 -46.32 -2.45 3.69
N PRO A 642 -47.10 -3.56 3.61
CA PRO A 642 -46.95 -4.53 2.54
C PRO A 642 -47.22 -3.86 1.18
N GLY A 643 -46.31 -4.06 0.23
CA GLY A 643 -46.44 -3.59 -1.16
C GLY A 643 -45.70 -2.30 -1.52
N ARG A 644 -45.08 -1.58 -0.57
CA ARG A 644 -44.18 -0.45 -0.88
C ARG A 644 -42.71 -0.91 -0.81
N PRO A 645 -41.85 -0.58 -1.80
CA PRO A 645 -40.43 -0.92 -1.75
C PRO A 645 -39.73 -0.22 -0.58
N GLU A 646 -38.77 -0.91 0.04
CA GLU A 646 -38.03 -0.44 1.22
C GLU A 646 -37.13 0.77 0.88
N HIS A 647 -37.61 1.98 1.19
CA HIS A 647 -36.74 3.15 1.24
C HIS A 647 -35.81 3.05 2.45
N LYS A 648 -34.53 3.45 2.29
CA LYS A 648 -33.58 3.65 3.39
C LYS A 648 -34.01 4.83 4.29
N SER A 649 -35.01 4.64 5.13
CA SER A 649 -35.58 5.68 6.00
C SER A 649 -34.96 5.74 7.40
N GLU A 650 -34.00 4.86 7.74
CA GLU A 650 -33.15 5.04 8.91
C GLU A 650 -32.29 6.32 8.74
N ASP A 651 -32.65 7.41 9.45
CA ASP A 651 -31.71 8.49 9.71
C ASP A 651 -30.58 7.94 10.60
N GLN A 652 -29.43 7.59 10.01
CA GLN A 652 -28.29 7.00 10.72
C GLN A 652 -27.37 8.03 11.42
N PHE A 653 -27.74 9.31 11.41
CA PHE A 653 -26.95 10.44 11.91
C PHE A 653 -27.88 11.54 12.48
N PRO A 654 -27.49 12.28 13.53
CA PRO A 654 -28.35 13.28 14.20
C PRO A 654 -28.46 14.61 13.44
N TRP A 655 -28.92 14.57 12.18
CA TRP A 655 -28.96 15.71 11.24
C TRP A 655 -29.61 16.98 11.80
N TYR A 656 -30.75 16.83 12.47
CA TYR A 656 -31.60 17.96 12.89
C TYR A 656 -31.09 18.73 14.11
N THR A 657 -30.36 18.06 15.01
CA THR A 657 -29.91 18.60 16.30
C THR A 657 -28.46 19.10 16.30
N LEU A 658 -27.78 19.04 15.16
CA LEU A 658 -26.37 19.46 15.02
C LEU A 658 -26.25 20.80 14.28
N PRO A 659 -25.47 21.77 14.79
CA PRO A 659 -25.14 22.99 14.06
C PRO A 659 -24.33 22.67 12.80
N TRP A 660 -24.50 23.49 11.76
CA TRP A 660 -23.61 23.52 10.60
C TRP A 660 -22.30 24.23 10.99
N PRO A 661 -21.12 23.56 10.96
CA PRO A 661 -19.84 24.23 11.21
C PRO A 661 -19.29 24.89 9.94
N ARG A 662 -18.77 26.12 10.06
CA ARG A 662 -18.26 26.94 8.92
C ARG A 662 -17.31 26.16 8.01
N CYS A 663 -16.37 25.44 8.60
CA CYS A 663 -15.53 24.48 7.91
C CYS A 663 -16.03 23.06 8.19
N LEU A 664 -16.69 22.45 7.21
CA LEU A 664 -17.14 21.06 7.29
C LEU A 664 -15.94 20.10 7.51
N PRO A 665 -16.16 18.93 8.16
CA PRO A 665 -15.12 17.91 8.36
C PRO A 665 -14.69 17.15 7.08
N LEU A 666 -15.02 17.70 5.91
CA LEU A 666 -14.88 17.10 4.57
C LEU A 666 -13.97 17.96 3.69
N VAL A 667 -13.23 17.34 2.78
CA VAL A 667 -12.38 18.00 1.77
C VAL A 667 -12.51 17.32 0.40
N PRO A 668 -12.29 18.05 -0.71
CA PRO A 668 -12.34 17.50 -2.07
C PRO A 668 -11.22 16.49 -2.35
N VAL A 669 -11.36 15.70 -3.42
CA VAL A 669 -10.43 14.60 -3.75
C VAL A 669 -9.01 15.05 -4.11
N HIS A 670 -8.83 16.29 -4.56
CA HIS A 670 -7.49 16.82 -4.83
C HIS A 670 -6.72 17.15 -3.53
N GLN A 671 -7.40 17.34 -2.39
CA GLN A 671 -6.77 17.60 -1.08
C GLN A 671 -6.44 16.32 -0.32
N GLU A 672 -5.32 16.33 0.41
CA GLU A 672 -4.81 15.19 1.19
C GLU A 672 -5.04 15.40 2.71
N PRO A 673 -5.96 14.67 3.38
CA PRO A 673 -6.24 14.83 4.81
C PRO A 673 -5.05 14.73 5.77
N TRP A 674 -3.95 14.09 5.35
CA TRP A 674 -2.71 13.98 6.14
C TRP A 674 -1.68 15.08 5.88
N LYS A 675 -1.90 15.97 4.89
CA LYS A 675 -1.13 17.22 4.72
C LYS A 675 -1.77 18.37 5.52
N LEU A 676 -3.09 18.34 5.69
CA LEU A 676 -3.86 19.34 6.45
C LEU A 676 -3.70 19.16 7.97
N ASP A 677 -3.92 20.24 8.71
CA ASP A 677 -4.05 20.22 10.17
C ASP A 677 -5.25 19.39 10.66
N ASP A 678 -5.25 19.06 11.95
CA ASP A 678 -6.39 18.46 12.62
C ASP A 678 -7.63 19.39 12.58
N TRP A 679 -8.82 18.80 12.47
CA TRP A 679 -10.06 19.54 12.25
C TRP A 679 -10.74 19.95 13.55
N HIS A 680 -11.25 21.19 13.58
CA HIS A 680 -12.03 21.76 14.67
C HIS A 680 -13.11 22.69 14.07
N PRO A 681 -14.38 22.62 14.50
CA PRO A 681 -15.49 23.35 13.85
C PRO A 681 -15.45 24.88 13.92
N ALA A 682 -14.58 25.46 14.76
CA ALA A 682 -14.39 26.90 14.91
C ALA A 682 -13.24 27.47 14.05
N VAL A 683 -12.46 26.62 13.38
CA VAL A 683 -11.32 27.04 12.55
C VAL A 683 -11.81 27.71 11.27
N THR A 684 -11.30 28.90 10.98
CA THR A 684 -11.62 29.70 9.79
C THR A 684 -10.55 29.55 8.70
N GLN A 685 -10.26 28.31 8.30
CA GLN A 685 -9.32 28.04 7.20
C GLN A 685 -9.93 28.49 5.86
N PRO A 686 -9.17 29.17 4.97
CA PRO A 686 -9.65 29.48 3.63
C PRO A 686 -9.86 28.19 2.83
N PHE A 687 -10.82 28.22 1.90
CA PHE A 687 -11.06 27.10 1.01
C PHE A 687 -10.07 27.17 -0.15
N VAL A 688 -9.17 26.20 -0.25
CA VAL A 688 -8.27 26.03 -1.39
C VAL A 688 -9.06 25.40 -2.52
N GLN A 689 -9.30 26.17 -3.58
CA GLN A 689 -9.96 25.69 -4.80
C GLN A 689 -8.94 24.96 -5.68
N LEU A 690 -9.41 24.02 -6.49
CA LEU A 690 -8.65 23.46 -7.60
C LEU A 690 -8.54 24.52 -8.70
N GLU A 691 -7.33 25.02 -8.92
CA GLU A 691 -7.04 25.86 -10.08
C GLU A 691 -7.38 25.09 -11.36
N LYS A 692 -8.25 25.67 -12.20
CA LYS A 692 -8.46 25.14 -13.55
C LYS A 692 -7.18 25.37 -14.34
N PRO A 693 -6.51 24.29 -14.82
CA PRO A 693 -5.31 24.46 -15.64
C PRO A 693 -5.69 25.18 -16.94
N PRO A 694 -4.84 26.09 -17.45
CA PRO A 694 -5.13 26.79 -18.68
C PRO A 694 -5.27 25.81 -19.84
N THR A 695 -6.28 26.01 -20.69
CA THR A 695 -6.69 25.09 -21.77
C THR A 695 -5.72 25.05 -22.97
N ILE A 696 -4.46 25.41 -22.76
CA ILE A 696 -3.39 25.42 -23.77
C ILE A 696 -3.05 23.97 -24.12
N SER A 697 -3.01 23.63 -25.41
CA SER A 697 -2.60 22.30 -25.84
C SER A 697 -1.09 22.13 -25.68
N ALA A 698 -0.62 20.98 -25.18
CA ALA A 698 0.81 20.65 -25.15
C ALA A 698 1.48 20.73 -26.53
N PHE A 699 0.69 20.64 -27.61
CA PHE A 699 1.13 20.60 -28.99
C PHE A 699 0.93 21.96 -29.72
N GLU A 700 0.40 22.96 -29.02
CA GLU A 700 0.17 24.31 -29.55
C GLU A 700 1.51 25.01 -29.84
N GLY A 701 1.59 25.75 -30.96
CA GLY A 701 2.82 26.42 -31.39
C GLY A 701 4.01 25.51 -31.72
N ARG A 702 3.77 24.19 -31.87
CA ARG A 702 4.78 23.14 -32.13
C ARG A 702 4.43 22.35 -33.40
N ARG A 703 5.41 21.63 -33.95
CA ARG A 703 5.21 20.70 -35.10
C ARG A 703 5.99 19.40 -34.86
N PRO A 704 5.50 18.24 -35.36
CA PRO A 704 6.29 17.01 -35.30
C PRO A 704 7.58 17.18 -36.11
N ARG A 705 8.69 16.59 -35.65
CA ARG A 705 9.98 16.61 -36.35
C ARG A 705 10.01 15.54 -37.45
N PRO A 706 10.11 15.88 -38.74
CA PRO A 706 10.24 14.90 -39.82
C PRO A 706 11.55 14.09 -39.70
N ARG A 707 11.62 12.94 -40.37
CA ARG A 707 12.81 12.06 -40.37
C ARG A 707 13.07 11.48 -41.76
N SER A 708 14.29 10.99 -41.98
CA SER A 708 14.74 10.39 -43.24
C SER A 708 14.21 8.96 -43.49
N PHE A 709 13.02 8.64 -42.99
CA PHE A 709 12.21 7.51 -43.45
C PHE A 709 11.15 8.07 -44.42
N TYR A 710 10.36 7.22 -45.09
CA TYR A 710 9.18 7.74 -45.77
C TYR A 710 8.22 8.31 -44.73
N ASP A 711 7.85 9.60 -44.80
CA ASP A 711 7.05 10.27 -43.76
C ASP A 711 5.70 9.56 -43.48
N ALA A 712 5.19 8.82 -44.47
CA ALA A 712 3.99 7.98 -44.38
C ALA A 712 4.12 6.72 -43.49
N ASP A 713 5.31 6.27 -43.08
CA ASP A 713 5.47 5.04 -42.29
C ASP A 713 5.05 5.20 -40.82
N PHE A 714 3.79 4.86 -40.56
CA PHE A 714 3.20 4.88 -39.22
C PHE A 714 3.91 3.95 -38.24
N VAL A 715 4.35 2.76 -38.69
CA VAL A 715 4.97 1.75 -37.83
C VAL A 715 6.39 2.20 -37.44
N GLY A 716 7.16 2.73 -38.39
CA GLY A 716 8.45 3.37 -38.12
C GLY A 716 8.32 4.59 -37.19
N ASN A 717 7.35 5.47 -37.45
CA ASN A 717 7.14 6.68 -36.66
C ASN A 717 6.70 6.40 -35.20
N ILE A 718 5.74 5.48 -34.99
CA ILE A 718 5.27 5.15 -33.63
C ILE A 718 6.35 4.40 -32.83
N ARG A 719 7.13 3.52 -33.50
CA ARG A 719 8.29 2.85 -32.93
C ARG A 719 9.38 3.84 -32.50
N PHE A 720 9.66 4.85 -33.32
CA PHE A 720 10.63 5.91 -32.99
C PHE A 720 10.16 6.76 -31.78
N ALA A 721 8.89 7.16 -31.74
CA ALA A 721 8.36 7.91 -30.61
C ALA A 721 8.39 7.08 -29.31
N ALA A 722 8.01 5.80 -29.36
CA ALA A 722 8.12 4.88 -28.23
C ALA A 722 9.57 4.72 -27.73
N GLN A 723 10.56 4.62 -28.62
CA GLN A 723 11.99 4.58 -28.26
C GLN A 723 12.46 5.90 -27.63
N THR A 724 11.98 7.04 -28.11
CA THR A 724 12.37 8.38 -27.62
C THR A 724 11.87 8.65 -26.20
N LEU A 725 10.68 8.13 -25.88
CA LEU A 725 10.07 8.20 -24.55
C LEU A 725 10.61 7.13 -23.56
N LYS A 726 11.43 6.19 -24.02
CA LYS A 726 11.92 5.05 -23.22
C LYS A 726 12.76 5.51 -22.02
N GLY A 727 12.28 5.21 -20.82
CA GLY A 727 12.96 5.55 -19.57
C GLY A 727 12.69 6.97 -19.04
N VAL A 728 11.85 7.74 -19.74
CA VAL A 728 11.28 9.00 -19.23
C VAL A 728 10.31 8.70 -18.08
N TRP A 729 10.25 9.58 -17.07
CA TRP A 729 9.45 9.38 -15.86
C TRP A 729 7.97 9.82 -16.01
N LEU A 730 7.39 9.56 -17.19
CA LEU A 730 6.04 9.99 -17.59
C LEU A 730 5.06 8.80 -17.54
N ASP A 731 3.77 9.08 -17.26
CA ASP A 731 2.70 8.07 -17.20
C ASP A 731 2.54 7.30 -18.52
N GLU A 732 2.25 6.00 -18.46
CA GLU A 732 2.15 5.13 -19.64
C GLU A 732 1.07 5.56 -20.65
N LEU A 733 -0.06 6.12 -20.19
CA LEU A 733 -1.12 6.63 -21.05
C LEU A 733 -0.68 7.94 -21.74
N CYS A 734 0.09 8.77 -21.02
CA CYS A 734 0.64 10.00 -21.57
C CYS A 734 1.75 9.71 -22.60
N GLN A 735 2.61 8.71 -22.36
CA GLN A 735 3.57 8.23 -23.36
C GLN A 735 2.86 7.72 -24.62
N MET A 736 1.80 6.92 -24.49
CA MET A 736 1.01 6.45 -25.63
C MET A 736 0.34 7.61 -26.40
N LYS A 737 -0.25 8.59 -25.71
CA LYS A 737 -0.85 9.79 -26.32
C LYS A 737 0.14 10.58 -27.18
N ILE A 738 1.37 10.78 -26.67
CA ILE A 738 2.44 11.49 -27.40
C ILE A 738 2.90 10.66 -28.61
N ALA A 739 3.09 9.34 -28.44
CA ALA A 739 3.58 8.46 -29.51
C ALA A 739 2.58 8.31 -30.67
N LEU A 740 1.29 8.12 -30.37
CA LEU A 740 0.21 8.10 -31.36
C LEU A 740 0.14 9.43 -32.12
N LYS A 741 0.11 10.55 -31.41
CA LYS A 741 -0.05 11.86 -32.05
C LYS A 741 1.15 12.23 -32.92
N TYR A 742 2.36 11.80 -32.56
CA TYR A 742 3.56 11.97 -33.39
C TYR A 742 3.44 11.16 -34.70
N ALA A 743 3.04 9.89 -34.61
CA ALA A 743 2.88 9.04 -35.79
C ALA A 743 1.76 9.54 -36.72
N MET A 744 0.57 9.85 -36.18
CA MET A 744 -0.56 10.37 -36.95
C MET A 744 -0.21 11.67 -37.68
N ALA A 745 0.46 12.62 -37.00
CA ALA A 745 0.77 13.94 -37.54
C ALA A 745 1.88 13.95 -38.62
N LEU A 746 2.69 12.89 -38.73
CA LEU A 746 3.62 12.71 -39.85
C LEU A 746 2.99 11.94 -41.02
N CYS A 747 2.20 10.90 -40.73
CA CYS A 747 1.67 10.03 -41.77
C CYS A 747 0.63 10.69 -42.67
N LEU A 748 -0.12 11.67 -42.16
CA LEU A 748 -1.17 12.37 -42.91
C LEU A 748 -1.09 13.89 -42.70
N PRO A 749 -0.15 14.58 -43.39
CA PRO A 749 0.02 16.03 -43.25
C PRO A 749 -1.22 16.81 -43.70
N GLY A 750 -2.03 17.25 -42.74
CA GLY A 750 -3.22 18.08 -42.98
C GLY A 750 -4.53 17.34 -43.22
N SER A 751 -4.60 16.01 -43.06
CA SER A 751 -5.87 15.27 -43.05
C SER A 751 -6.29 14.90 -41.62
N LEU A 752 -7.60 14.90 -41.37
CA LEU A 752 -8.23 14.43 -40.12
C LEU A 752 -8.54 12.93 -40.12
N THR A 753 -8.35 12.24 -41.25
CA THR A 753 -8.59 10.80 -41.36
C THR A 753 -7.56 9.99 -40.56
N GLU A 754 -8.01 9.00 -39.79
CA GLU A 754 -7.11 8.04 -39.13
C GLU A 754 -6.52 7.04 -40.15
N PRO A 755 -5.30 6.50 -39.94
CA PRO A 755 -4.81 5.38 -40.73
C PRO A 755 -5.61 4.09 -40.41
N PRO A 756 -5.70 3.12 -41.33
CA PRO A 756 -6.38 1.84 -41.08
C PRO A 756 -5.86 1.09 -39.84
N VAL A 757 -6.76 0.46 -39.09
CA VAL A 757 -6.49 -0.18 -37.79
C VAL A 757 -5.48 -1.34 -37.90
N GLU A 758 -5.39 -1.96 -39.07
CA GLU A 758 -4.42 -2.99 -39.45
C GLU A 758 -2.98 -2.48 -39.48
N ILE A 759 -2.78 -1.18 -39.72
CA ILE A 759 -1.45 -0.54 -39.64
C ILE A 759 -1.08 -0.27 -38.18
N PHE A 760 -2.04 0.13 -37.35
CA PHE A 760 -1.83 0.31 -35.91
C PHE A 760 -1.54 -1.01 -35.19
N THR A 761 -2.31 -2.07 -35.45
CA THR A 761 -2.11 -3.38 -34.80
C THR A 761 -0.74 -3.99 -35.10
N ARG A 762 -0.21 -3.80 -36.32
CA ARG A 762 1.18 -4.15 -36.68
C ARG A 762 2.23 -3.38 -35.86
N GLY A 763 1.94 -2.15 -35.44
CA GLY A 763 2.82 -1.35 -34.60
C GLY A 763 2.88 -1.79 -33.12
N LEU A 764 1.87 -2.49 -32.61
CA LEU A 764 1.77 -2.84 -31.18
C LEU A 764 2.95 -3.69 -30.68
N ALA A 765 3.34 -4.72 -31.43
CA ALA A 765 4.46 -5.58 -31.08
C ALA A 765 5.81 -4.82 -31.06
N GLU A 766 5.96 -3.82 -31.92
CA GLU A 766 7.15 -2.96 -31.94
C GLU A 766 7.16 -2.00 -30.75
N ILE A 767 6.01 -1.46 -30.32
CA ILE A 767 5.90 -0.64 -29.10
C ILE A 767 6.29 -1.46 -27.87
N GLU A 768 5.78 -2.68 -27.71
CA GLU A 768 6.09 -3.54 -26.55
C GLU A 768 7.57 -3.95 -26.53
N LEU A 769 8.15 -4.33 -27.67
CA LEU A 769 9.57 -4.65 -27.80
C LEU A 769 10.48 -3.46 -27.46
N VAL A 770 10.09 -2.27 -27.91
CA VAL A 770 10.92 -1.06 -27.83
C VAL A 770 10.75 -0.35 -26.50
N ASN A 771 9.54 -0.16 -25.99
CA ASN A 771 9.28 0.52 -24.72
C ASN A 771 8.23 -0.25 -23.87
N PRO A 772 8.64 -1.34 -23.19
CA PRO A 772 7.75 -2.14 -22.33
C PRO A 772 7.31 -1.45 -21.03
N ALA A 773 7.48 -0.12 -20.92
CA ALA A 773 6.81 0.70 -19.91
C ALA A 773 5.42 1.16 -20.38
N ILE A 774 5.14 1.14 -21.68
CA ILE A 774 3.82 1.46 -22.26
C ILE A 774 2.94 0.20 -22.15
N ASP A 775 2.11 0.14 -21.11
CA ASP A 775 1.13 -0.94 -20.91
C ASP A 775 0.01 -0.85 -21.97
N LEU A 776 -0.09 -1.85 -22.84
CA LEU A 776 -1.07 -1.91 -23.94
C LEU A 776 -2.48 -2.31 -23.46
N GLN A 777 -2.90 -1.74 -22.33
CA GLN A 777 -4.19 -2.00 -21.69
C GLN A 777 -4.90 -0.68 -21.37
N PHE A 778 -6.08 -0.47 -21.96
CA PHE A 778 -6.81 0.80 -21.90
C PHE A 778 -8.26 0.60 -21.47
N ARG A 779 -8.92 1.69 -21.07
CA ARG A 779 -10.39 1.73 -20.89
C ARG A 779 -11.02 2.26 -22.17
N CYS A 780 -12.28 1.93 -22.43
CA CYS A 780 -13.01 2.48 -23.57
C CYS A 780 -13.30 3.98 -23.37
N GLY A 781 -12.65 4.84 -24.16
CA GLY A 781 -12.80 6.30 -24.11
C GLY A 781 -14.23 6.74 -24.40
N ILE A 782 -14.80 6.22 -25.50
CA ILE A 782 -16.17 6.53 -25.97
C ILE A 782 -17.21 6.13 -24.89
N CYS A 783 -17.19 4.88 -24.41
CA CYS A 783 -18.08 4.43 -23.33
C CYS A 783 -17.96 5.23 -22.02
N ILE A 784 -16.80 5.85 -21.75
CA ILE A 784 -16.62 6.74 -20.60
C ILE A 784 -17.25 8.12 -20.89
N GLN A 785 -16.96 8.71 -22.05
CA GLN A 785 -17.43 10.05 -22.42
C GLN A 785 -18.95 10.12 -22.62
N GLU A 786 -19.56 9.10 -23.22
CA GLU A 786 -21.01 9.10 -23.46
C GLU A 786 -21.84 9.00 -22.18
N GLY A 787 -21.31 8.42 -21.10
CA GLY A 787 -22.03 8.17 -19.83
C GLY A 787 -23.19 7.16 -19.91
N LYS A 788 -23.72 6.85 -21.10
CA LYS A 788 -24.82 5.90 -21.37
C LYS A 788 -24.54 4.48 -20.87
N VAL A 789 -23.27 4.08 -20.80
CA VAL A 789 -22.85 2.73 -20.42
C VAL A 789 -22.63 2.64 -18.91
N HIS A 790 -23.34 1.73 -18.26
CA HIS A 790 -23.32 1.56 -16.81
C HIS A 790 -21.89 1.39 -16.24
N HIS A 791 -21.55 2.17 -15.22
CA HIS A 791 -20.19 2.33 -14.66
C HIS A 791 -19.46 1.03 -14.23
N ASN A 792 -20.18 -0.08 -14.05
CA ASN A 792 -19.59 -1.39 -13.74
C ASN A 792 -19.23 -2.24 -14.98
N ALA A 793 -19.51 -1.76 -16.20
CA ALA A 793 -19.14 -2.44 -17.45
C ALA A 793 -17.62 -2.67 -17.55
N ARG A 794 -17.22 -3.82 -18.12
CA ARG A 794 -15.82 -4.31 -18.11
C ARG A 794 -14.84 -3.25 -18.62
N GLN A 795 -15.17 -2.65 -19.76
CA GLN A 795 -14.37 -1.67 -20.51
C GLN A 795 -14.35 -0.25 -19.89
N VAL A 796 -15.34 0.07 -19.03
CA VAL A 796 -15.42 1.35 -18.31
C VAL A 796 -14.65 1.26 -16.99
N LYS A 797 -14.79 0.12 -16.30
CA LYS A 797 -14.25 -0.09 -14.95
C LYS A 797 -12.79 -0.56 -14.92
N TYR A 798 -12.36 -1.35 -15.90
CA TYR A 798 -11.03 -1.95 -15.93
C TYR A 798 -10.29 -1.59 -17.22
N ARG A 799 -8.96 -1.46 -17.13
CA ARG A 799 -8.11 -1.54 -18.33
C ARG A 799 -8.22 -2.96 -18.88
N ILE A 800 -8.40 -3.09 -20.20
CA ILE A 800 -8.41 -4.37 -20.93
C ILE A 800 -7.37 -4.32 -22.07
N PRO A 801 -6.84 -5.46 -22.54
CA PRO A 801 -5.88 -5.49 -23.63
C PRO A 801 -6.41 -4.74 -24.86
N ILE A 802 -5.52 -4.05 -25.58
CA ILE A 802 -5.88 -3.30 -26.79
C ILE A 802 -6.57 -4.18 -27.86
N GLY A 803 -6.25 -5.49 -27.92
CA GLY A 803 -6.98 -6.45 -28.76
C GLY A 803 -8.46 -6.55 -28.42
N ASP A 804 -8.81 -6.94 -27.19
CA ASP A 804 -10.20 -6.95 -26.68
C ASP A 804 -10.91 -5.60 -26.91
N LEU A 805 -10.17 -4.49 -26.80
CA LEU A 805 -10.72 -3.14 -26.90
C LEU A 805 -11.02 -2.72 -28.35
N LEU A 806 -10.17 -3.12 -29.31
CA LEU A 806 -10.42 -2.89 -30.73
C LEU A 806 -11.60 -3.74 -31.22
N THR A 807 -11.70 -5.02 -30.84
CA THR A 807 -12.90 -5.83 -31.13
C THR A 807 -14.17 -5.20 -30.55
N HIS A 808 -14.10 -4.64 -29.33
CA HIS A 808 -15.22 -3.89 -28.75
C HIS A 808 -15.59 -2.62 -29.56
N TRP A 809 -14.62 -1.88 -30.10
CA TRP A 809 -14.88 -0.75 -31.00
C TRP A 809 -15.56 -1.22 -32.29
N GLU A 810 -15.08 -2.29 -32.91
CA GLU A 810 -15.67 -2.86 -34.13
C GLU A 810 -17.12 -3.29 -33.92
N GLU A 811 -17.43 -3.91 -32.78
CA GLU A 811 -18.78 -4.38 -32.44
C GLU A 811 -19.78 -3.29 -32.02
N LYS A 812 -19.33 -2.11 -31.55
CA LYS A 812 -20.18 -1.16 -30.79
C LYS A 812 -20.02 0.32 -31.13
N HIS A 813 -18.97 0.71 -31.84
CA HIS A 813 -18.63 2.13 -32.07
C HIS A 813 -18.27 2.45 -33.52
N LYS A 814 -17.78 1.49 -34.29
CA LYS A 814 -17.42 1.61 -35.72
C LYS A 814 -18.58 2.12 -36.60
N GLU A 815 -19.80 1.59 -36.38
CA GLU A 815 -21.01 2.05 -37.09
C GLU A 815 -21.53 3.42 -36.60
N CYS A 816 -21.08 3.89 -35.43
CA CYS A 816 -21.46 5.19 -34.87
C CYS A 816 -20.54 6.34 -35.31
N GLY A 817 -19.55 6.08 -36.17
CA GLY A 817 -18.66 7.09 -36.75
C GLY A 817 -17.48 7.54 -35.87
N PHE A 818 -17.25 6.90 -34.72
CA PHE A 818 -16.09 7.20 -33.86
C PHE A 818 -14.81 6.55 -34.40
N GLY A 819 -13.69 7.30 -34.32
CA GLY A 819 -12.36 6.79 -34.65
C GLY A 819 -11.91 5.65 -33.75
N TRP A 820 -11.00 4.80 -34.25
CA TRP A 820 -10.39 3.75 -33.45
C TRP A 820 -9.42 4.31 -32.41
N SER A 821 -8.85 5.51 -32.60
CA SER A 821 -8.01 6.11 -31.55
C SER A 821 -8.83 6.59 -30.34
N GLU A 822 -10.09 6.97 -30.54
CA GLU A 822 -11.03 7.43 -29.50
C GLU A 822 -11.44 6.32 -28.53
N VAL A 823 -11.36 5.04 -28.94
CA VAL A 823 -11.60 3.93 -28.01
C VAL A 823 -10.55 3.88 -26.91
N MET A 824 -9.35 4.40 -27.11
CA MET A 824 -8.33 4.46 -26.06
C MET A 824 -8.56 5.67 -25.15
N HIS A 825 -8.98 5.41 -23.91
CA HIS A 825 -9.04 6.46 -22.88
C HIS A 825 -7.63 6.95 -22.51
N LEU A 826 -7.18 8.00 -23.20
CA LEU A 826 -5.88 8.67 -23.08
C LEU A 826 -6.07 10.11 -22.56
N PRO A 827 -5.05 10.73 -21.94
CA PRO A 827 -5.14 12.12 -21.49
C PRO A 827 -5.43 13.10 -22.65
N SER A 828 -6.14 14.17 -22.32
CA SER A 828 -6.36 15.31 -23.20
C SER A 828 -5.06 16.08 -23.47
N ASP A 829 -5.12 16.94 -24.50
CA ASP A 829 -3.97 17.74 -24.97
C ASP A 829 -3.37 18.67 -23.89
N SER A 830 -4.19 19.19 -22.98
CA SER A 830 -3.75 20.04 -21.85
C SER A 830 -3.25 19.20 -20.67
N GLU A 831 -3.89 18.06 -20.37
CA GLU A 831 -3.39 17.11 -19.36
C GLU A 831 -1.99 16.59 -19.68
N VAL A 832 -1.64 16.38 -20.95
CA VAL A 832 -0.29 16.02 -21.38
C VAL A 832 0.75 17.03 -20.89
N LEU A 833 0.46 18.34 -20.98
CA LEU A 833 1.39 19.39 -20.53
C LEU A 833 1.58 19.36 -19.00
N LEU A 834 0.49 19.17 -18.25
CA LEU A 834 0.53 19.05 -16.78
C LEU A 834 1.29 17.80 -16.33
N LEU A 835 1.11 16.67 -17.02
CA LEU A 835 1.81 15.42 -16.72
C LEU A 835 3.31 15.51 -17.03
N ILE A 836 3.70 16.22 -18.10
CA ILE A 836 5.11 16.54 -18.40
C ILE A 836 5.71 17.41 -17.29
N ASN A 837 5.06 18.52 -16.93
CA ASN A 837 5.55 19.44 -15.90
C ASN A 837 5.74 18.73 -14.55
N LYS A 838 4.73 17.96 -14.12
CA LYS A 838 4.73 17.20 -12.87
C LYS A 838 5.73 16.05 -12.84
N ALA A 839 6.03 15.44 -13.99
CA ALA A 839 7.12 14.47 -14.11
C ALA A 839 8.48 15.17 -13.93
N ASP A 840 8.66 16.35 -14.54
CA ASP A 840 9.89 17.13 -14.51
C ASP A 840 10.19 17.74 -13.15
N GLU A 841 9.18 18.32 -12.49
CA GLU A 841 9.23 18.76 -11.09
C GLU A 841 9.74 17.64 -10.19
N LYS A 842 9.10 16.46 -10.25
CA LYS A 842 9.47 15.30 -9.44
C LYS A 842 10.87 14.76 -9.76
N VAL A 843 11.27 14.72 -11.03
CA VAL A 843 12.65 14.35 -11.42
C VAL A 843 13.63 15.36 -10.82
N GLN A 844 13.31 16.65 -10.80
CA GLN A 844 14.16 17.69 -10.23
C GLN A 844 14.20 17.63 -8.68
N GLU A 845 13.09 17.32 -8.02
CA GLU A 845 13.05 17.03 -6.57
C GLU A 845 13.94 15.83 -6.22
N GLU A 846 13.81 14.70 -6.92
CA GLU A 846 14.63 13.51 -6.64
C GLU A 846 16.11 13.74 -6.96
N LYS A 847 16.44 14.55 -7.98
CA LYS A 847 17.80 15.03 -8.27
C LYS A 847 18.34 15.92 -7.17
N GLU A 848 17.56 16.87 -6.66
CA GLU A 848 17.99 17.76 -5.59
C GLU A 848 18.17 17.00 -4.26
N GLU A 849 17.24 16.12 -3.90
CA GLU A 849 17.47 15.19 -2.78
C GLU A 849 18.73 14.34 -3.01
N ALA A 850 19.03 13.91 -4.24
CA ALA A 850 20.25 13.17 -4.53
C ALA A 850 21.51 14.02 -4.30
N ARG A 851 21.53 15.29 -4.73
CA ARG A 851 22.62 16.24 -4.45
C ARG A 851 22.81 16.45 -2.94
N GLN A 852 21.73 16.68 -2.19
CA GLN A 852 21.78 16.84 -0.73
C GLN A 852 22.25 15.55 -0.02
N ARG A 853 21.85 14.38 -0.52
CA ARG A 853 22.34 13.07 -0.06
C ARG A 853 23.84 12.87 -0.36
N GLU A 854 24.41 13.50 -1.38
CA GLU A 854 25.85 13.41 -1.70
C GLU A 854 26.69 14.43 -0.94
N ALA A 855 26.22 15.67 -0.80
CA ALA A 855 26.84 16.67 0.07
C ALA A 855 27.01 16.13 1.50
N SER A 856 25.94 15.54 2.05
CA SER A 856 25.95 14.90 3.39
C SER A 856 26.68 13.54 3.45
N GLN A 857 27.18 13.00 2.33
CA GLN A 857 28.13 11.89 2.32
C GLN A 857 29.60 12.34 2.41
N GLY A 858 29.93 13.60 2.06
CA GLY A 858 31.30 14.14 2.12
C GLY A 858 31.94 14.00 3.51
N ASP A 859 31.21 14.38 4.55
CA ASP A 859 31.63 14.26 5.97
C ASP A 859 31.76 12.81 6.45
N ASN A 860 31.31 11.83 5.67
CA ASN A 860 31.12 10.45 6.07
C ASN A 860 31.81 9.46 5.10
N ILE A 861 33.13 9.65 4.92
CA ILE A 861 34.08 8.89 4.07
C ILE A 861 33.86 7.35 4.06
N ARG A 862 33.27 6.76 5.10
CA ARG A 862 32.94 5.32 5.19
C ARG A 862 31.70 4.87 4.38
N LYS A 863 30.88 5.79 3.87
CA LYS A 863 29.66 5.47 3.10
C LYS A 863 29.93 5.63 1.60
N ARG A 864 30.07 4.52 0.87
CA ARG A 864 30.13 4.55 -0.61
C ARG A 864 28.88 5.25 -1.21
N PRO A 865 29.01 5.97 -2.34
CA PRO A 865 27.85 6.46 -3.09
C PRO A 865 26.86 5.33 -3.40
N LYS A 866 25.56 5.60 -3.26
CA LYS A 866 24.52 4.63 -3.61
C LYS A 866 24.31 4.65 -5.12
N LEU A 867 24.39 3.49 -5.78
CA LEU A 867 24.24 3.34 -7.24
C LEU A 867 23.02 4.08 -7.84
N LYS A 868 21.95 4.23 -7.05
CA LYS A 868 20.72 4.94 -7.45
C LYS A 868 20.87 6.44 -7.68
N ASN A 869 21.77 7.14 -6.99
CA ASN A 869 21.92 8.59 -7.20
C ASN A 869 22.32 8.88 -8.65
N SER A 870 23.30 8.13 -9.18
CA SER A 870 23.69 8.22 -10.59
C SER A 870 22.49 8.03 -11.53
N VAL A 871 21.64 7.02 -11.30
CA VAL A 871 20.45 6.78 -12.14
C VAL A 871 19.46 7.95 -12.13
N VAL A 872 19.29 8.63 -10.99
CA VAL A 872 18.43 9.82 -10.87
C VAL A 872 19.08 11.05 -11.51
N MET A 873 20.39 11.24 -11.34
CA MET A 873 21.13 12.35 -11.97
C MET A 873 21.14 12.25 -13.50
N HIS A 874 21.18 11.03 -14.06
CA HIS A 874 21.10 10.78 -15.50
C HIS A 874 19.65 10.61 -16.03
N ALA A 875 18.62 10.85 -15.21
CA ALA A 875 17.23 10.79 -15.68
C ALA A 875 16.94 11.97 -16.64
N ARG A 876 16.50 11.66 -17.87
CA ARG A 876 16.07 12.63 -18.88
C ARG A 876 14.76 13.29 -18.44
N MET A 877 14.59 14.59 -18.71
CA MET A 877 13.32 15.28 -18.46
C MET A 877 12.28 14.84 -19.51
N ALA A 878 11.01 14.78 -19.13
CA ALA A 878 9.90 14.53 -20.03
C ALA A 878 9.79 15.62 -21.10
N ARG A 879 10.03 16.89 -20.75
CA ARG A 879 10.08 17.97 -21.73
C ARG A 879 11.22 17.79 -22.74
N ASP A 880 12.41 17.33 -22.35
CA ASP A 880 13.52 17.08 -23.28
C ASP A 880 13.15 16.04 -24.35
N ALA A 881 12.37 15.02 -23.98
CA ALA A 881 11.91 13.97 -24.89
C ALA A 881 10.73 14.43 -25.76
N PHE A 882 9.85 15.24 -25.19
CA PHE A 882 8.74 15.87 -25.92
C PHE A 882 9.24 16.87 -26.96
N ASP A 883 10.21 17.73 -26.63
CA ASP A 883 10.83 18.72 -27.52
C ASP A 883 11.71 18.07 -28.63
N GLU A 884 12.09 16.79 -28.47
CA GLU A 884 12.72 16.00 -29.55
C GLU A 884 11.71 15.59 -30.63
N LEU A 885 10.49 15.23 -30.21
CA LEU A 885 9.40 14.80 -31.09
C LEU A 885 8.61 15.98 -31.67
N PHE A 886 8.35 17.01 -30.86
CA PHE A 886 7.50 18.16 -31.16
C PHE A 886 8.21 19.50 -30.88
N PRO A 887 9.29 19.86 -31.60
CA PRO A 887 9.96 21.14 -31.42
C PRO A 887 9.01 22.36 -31.55
N PRO A 888 9.28 23.45 -30.81
CA PRO A 888 8.58 24.72 -31.00
C PRO A 888 8.87 25.32 -32.38
N VAL A 889 7.88 26.01 -32.95
CA VAL A 889 8.04 26.73 -34.22
C VAL A 889 8.73 28.07 -33.96
N SER A 890 9.81 28.34 -34.67
CA SER A 890 10.55 29.62 -34.58
C SER A 890 9.62 30.82 -34.77
N GLY A 891 9.43 31.61 -33.70
CA GLY A 891 8.56 32.79 -33.68
C GLY A 891 7.29 32.67 -32.84
N SER A 892 6.94 31.48 -32.33
CA SER A 892 5.87 31.37 -31.32
C SER A 892 6.39 31.80 -29.94
N LEU A 893 5.60 32.63 -29.23
CA LEU A 893 5.80 32.84 -27.80
C LEU A 893 5.40 31.56 -27.08
N LEU A 894 6.39 30.76 -26.68
CA LEU A 894 6.17 29.65 -25.75
C LEU A 894 5.46 30.15 -24.50
N PRO A 895 4.48 29.39 -23.95
CA PRO A 895 3.94 29.66 -22.62
C PRO A 895 5.09 29.72 -21.61
N THR A 896 5.38 30.93 -21.12
CA THR A 896 6.47 31.18 -20.18
C THR A 896 6.30 30.28 -18.96
N ARG A 897 7.40 29.86 -18.36
CA ARG A 897 7.46 29.10 -17.10
C ARG A 897 6.43 29.64 -16.11
N MET A 898 5.34 28.90 -15.88
CA MET A 898 4.50 29.12 -14.70
C MET A 898 5.35 28.78 -13.49
N GLU A 899 5.74 29.82 -12.74
CA GLU A 899 6.36 29.67 -11.44
C GLU A 899 5.23 29.51 -10.42
N MET A 900 4.93 28.24 -10.10
CA MET A 900 4.13 27.82 -8.94
C MET A 900 5.02 27.72 -7.70
#